data_AF-X0GQT1-F1
#
_entry.id   AF-X0GQT1-F1
#
_cell.length_a   1.000
_cell.length_b   1.000
_cell.length_c   1.000
_cell.angle_alpha   90.00
_cell.angle_beta   90.00
_cell.angle_gamma   90.00
#
_symmetry.space_group_name_H-M   'P 1'
#
loop_
_entity.id
_entity.type
_entity.pdbx_description
1 polymer ?
#
loop_
_entity_poly.entity_id
_entity_poly.type
_entity_poly.pdbx_seq_one_letter_code
_entity_poly.pdbx_strand_id
1 'polypeptide(L)'
;MARFQSYWTHAIDEEYVTAEFYFDVGKETCPEQASQAASFGDDAIGDGDVNNSTCVPVGTLLYKRCCLQSYAHLAQNDVSAQETEKQMFYPFSMLHDTGSLTIETGQRSLRRKTGLLYTQFYPSVKEVFAAGNVYPFTNTAIETLAVDKRLRRTWELVGGALSHQPAALMKAYLYTKLRCHFALLGSTKKSFGIREEHRVSKDLLNAIDTEFHSRQLQDERLTVPANQNSPYYDFTTETVLRWLRWNINKFCVGFEMVYSLQDPHFVTWEHTRIMLMFLRCLQFSYSGGLIQKSGGCWQDVRLQPDANQPDGLRRTEGLGFRHTMETYGYAWFLDKVDWETLTFKQPHAAYMMFNNPSMQAAYHARYSQVRDVRIDFIRVDKARQWMIEFSSVPDCLQLLEKYLQQLCLCAFRKDVFTYIKSVLHPDHVEAALAGEVPLCYDSVHDALAERHRPPQLAYGNRLAVKNIDVLFAWLWEWKDGHFERKGWKDKPYRMLFQQGFQAVKTARGVDGARKWRQELKKSFFKSHWMLPYPQSQGFMRKDKETKEFVWWPSFHRGLNSYYTQLQQLGSLAQPLPTSNIKHHPSNGWELSPGYFTNSHMPYVVHPEQQLLRISQDELFGKLVSLREQNLASSPRNMTRPSVAVSEFNISTPDHLGTTEKWCARRRMYVLKTFEESESPGECAAFLRKALEQYELLQHHQRNLRRNRRNHASKRLEVESDSDPEGDDDSEATSDEESLGVKRLEQAKTVRNIEARMRELITQHQRKEKRWPGAYDNLLREFHHRLQRVE
;
A
#
# COMPACT_ATOMS: atom_id res chain seq x y z
N MET A 1 -40.85 17.85 36.86
CA MET A 1 -41.24 16.68 36.03
C MET A 1 -42.61 16.73 35.35
N ALA A 2 -43.60 17.52 35.81
CA ALA A 2 -44.96 17.50 35.24
C ALA A 2 -45.06 17.67 33.70
N ARG A 3 -44.24 18.55 33.10
CA ARG A 3 -44.19 18.72 31.64
C ARG A 3 -43.68 17.49 30.91
N PHE A 4 -42.62 16.87 31.42
CA PHE A 4 -42.06 15.63 30.88
C PHE A 4 -43.09 14.51 30.94
N GLN A 5 -43.76 14.36 32.09
CA GLN A 5 -44.74 13.31 32.30
C GLN A 5 -45.96 13.49 31.39
N SER A 6 -46.46 14.73 31.25
CA SER A 6 -47.51 15.04 30.27
C SER A 6 -47.10 14.64 28.85
N TYR A 7 -45.90 15.02 28.40
CA TYR A 7 -45.42 14.63 27.07
C TYR A 7 -45.27 13.11 26.92
N TRP A 8 -44.68 12.46 27.92
CA TRP A 8 -44.46 11.01 27.97
C TRP A 8 -45.77 10.23 27.77
N THR A 9 -46.81 10.55 28.55
CA THR A 9 -48.10 9.84 28.47
C THR A 9 -48.80 10.00 27.12
N HIS A 10 -48.51 11.08 26.37
CA HIS A 10 -49.05 11.28 25.02
C HIS A 10 -48.22 10.62 23.92
N ALA A 11 -46.91 10.46 24.15
CA ALA A 11 -45.96 9.99 23.15
C ALA A 11 -45.69 8.48 23.23
N ILE A 12 -45.90 7.87 24.40
CA ILE A 12 -45.51 6.49 24.69
C ILE A 12 -46.71 5.70 25.20
N ASP A 13 -46.91 4.52 24.61
CA ASP A 13 -47.82 3.51 25.13
C ASP A 13 -47.11 2.69 26.21
N GLU A 14 -47.54 2.86 27.47
CA GLU A 14 -46.90 2.23 28.62
C GLU A 14 -47.05 0.70 28.65
N GLU A 15 -47.99 0.11 27.88
CA GLU A 15 -48.13 -1.35 27.78
C GLU A 15 -46.90 -2.02 27.15
N TYR A 16 -46.13 -1.27 26.36
CA TYR A 16 -44.89 -1.75 25.72
C TYR A 16 -43.62 -1.43 26.53
N VAL A 17 -43.74 -0.78 27.69
CA VAL A 17 -42.61 -0.44 28.55
C VAL A 17 -42.29 -1.61 29.49
N THR A 18 -41.13 -2.23 29.31
CA THR A 18 -40.69 -3.36 30.14
C THR A 18 -39.87 -2.90 31.35
N ALA A 19 -39.59 -3.82 32.28
CA ALA A 19 -38.68 -3.59 33.41
C ALA A 19 -37.23 -3.27 32.99
N GLU A 20 -36.87 -3.45 31.72
CA GLU A 20 -35.55 -3.10 31.15
C GLU A 20 -35.54 -1.72 30.45
N PHE A 21 -36.55 -0.89 30.69
CA PHE A 21 -36.62 0.45 30.12
C PHE A 21 -35.77 1.45 30.92
N TYR A 22 -34.95 2.25 30.22
CA TYR A 22 -34.09 3.28 30.82
C TYR A 22 -34.28 4.63 30.13
N PHE A 23 -34.10 5.69 30.90
CA PHE A 23 -34.10 7.08 30.47
C PHE A 23 -32.67 7.60 30.37
N ASP A 24 -32.35 8.29 29.27
CA ASP A 24 -31.15 9.12 29.19
C ASP A 24 -31.49 10.53 29.68
N VAL A 25 -31.01 10.86 30.88
CA VAL A 25 -31.14 12.19 31.48
C VAL A 25 -29.83 12.92 31.26
N GLY A 26 -29.87 14.07 30.59
CA GLY A 26 -28.67 14.83 30.30
C GLY A 26 -28.82 16.32 30.52
N LYS A 27 -27.67 16.97 30.72
CA LYS A 27 -27.53 18.42 30.64
C LYS A 27 -26.49 18.79 29.59
N GLU A 28 -26.71 19.91 28.93
CA GLU A 28 -25.71 20.54 28.07
C GLU A 28 -25.33 21.90 28.66
N THR A 29 -24.04 22.09 28.94
CA THR A 29 -23.50 23.40 29.25
C THR A 29 -23.02 24.02 27.95
N CYS A 30 -23.69 25.08 27.53
CA CYS A 30 -23.33 25.85 26.35
C CYS A 30 -22.39 27.01 26.73
N PRO A 31 -21.55 27.50 25.80
CA PRO A 31 -20.95 28.81 25.94
C PRO A 31 -22.02 29.88 26.16
N GLU A 32 -21.66 31.01 26.78
CA GLU A 32 -22.59 32.11 27.06
C GLU A 32 -23.30 32.67 25.80
N GLN A 33 -22.81 32.32 24.60
CA GLN A 33 -23.36 32.78 23.32
C GLN A 33 -23.95 31.65 22.50
N ALA A 34 -25.24 31.83 22.16
CA ALA A 34 -25.96 30.95 21.27
C ALA A 34 -25.38 30.99 19.86
N SER A 35 -25.38 29.83 19.20
CA SER A 35 -25.04 29.72 17.77
C SER A 35 -25.92 30.66 16.95
N GLN A 36 -25.32 31.54 16.14
CA GLN A 36 -26.07 32.33 15.18
C GLN A 36 -26.33 31.49 13.92
N ALA A 37 -27.59 31.12 13.68
CA ALA A 37 -27.99 30.57 12.40
C ALA A 37 -27.83 31.66 11.34
N ALA A 38 -26.98 31.45 10.33
CA ALA A 38 -26.98 32.32 9.17
C ALA A 38 -28.31 32.09 8.41
N SER A 39 -29.26 33.00 8.58
CA SER A 39 -30.39 33.13 7.66
C SER A 39 -29.82 33.56 6.31
N PHE A 40 -29.78 32.62 5.36
CA PHE A 40 -29.67 32.95 3.95
C PHE A 40 -31.08 33.30 3.47
N GLY A 41 -31.37 34.60 3.31
CA GLY A 41 -32.63 35.08 2.76
C GLY A 41 -32.89 36.55 3.12
N ASP A 42 -32.89 37.37 2.08
CA ASP A 42 -33.27 38.78 1.88
C ASP A 42 -33.89 39.65 2.99
N ASP A 43 -33.58 40.95 2.83
CA ASP A 43 -34.28 42.16 3.29
C ASP A 43 -34.21 42.56 4.77
N ALA A 44 -33.24 43.44 5.07
CA ALA A 44 -33.49 44.64 5.86
C ALA A 44 -32.44 45.73 5.54
N ILE A 45 -32.73 46.56 4.54
CA ILE A 45 -32.24 47.93 4.51
C ILE A 45 -32.98 48.66 5.64
N GLY A 46 -32.32 48.82 6.78
CA GLY A 46 -32.77 49.61 7.91
C GLY A 46 -31.60 50.43 8.42
N ASP A 47 -31.55 51.68 7.98
CA ASP A 47 -30.60 52.71 8.41
C ASP A 47 -30.77 52.95 9.92
N GLY A 48 -29.69 52.76 10.70
CA GLY A 48 -29.73 52.91 12.15
C GLY A 48 -28.57 52.25 12.88
N ASP A 49 -27.52 53.04 13.12
CA ASP A 49 -26.49 52.88 14.15
C ASP A 49 -25.45 51.74 13.97
N VAL A 50 -24.55 51.95 13.00
CA VAL A 50 -23.28 51.23 12.89
C VAL A 50 -22.29 51.83 13.87
N ASN A 51 -22.34 51.45 15.14
CA ASN A 51 -21.19 51.56 16.05
C ASN A 51 -21.31 50.61 17.26
N ASN A 52 -20.34 49.69 17.37
CA ASN A 52 -20.04 48.84 18.55
C ASN A 52 -20.95 47.65 18.90
N SER A 53 -21.39 46.85 17.93
CA SER A 53 -21.62 45.42 18.23
C SER A 53 -20.30 44.68 18.06
N THR A 54 -19.50 44.62 19.12
CA THR A 54 -18.32 43.76 19.17
C THR A 54 -18.83 42.33 19.00
N CYS A 55 -18.68 41.75 17.80
CA CYS A 55 -19.04 40.35 17.55
C CYS A 55 -18.12 39.49 18.42
N VAL A 56 -18.59 39.15 19.61
CA VAL A 56 -17.85 38.33 20.55
C VAL A 56 -17.70 36.94 19.91
N PRO A 57 -16.51 36.33 19.94
CA PRO A 57 -16.24 35.10 19.21
C PRO A 57 -17.04 33.92 19.79
N VAL A 58 -17.65 33.12 18.91
CA VAL A 58 -18.31 31.85 19.27
C VAL A 58 -17.38 30.93 20.06
N GLY A 59 -17.91 30.28 21.09
CA GLY A 59 -17.15 29.46 22.04
C GLY A 59 -17.26 27.96 21.78
N THR A 60 -16.23 27.23 22.19
CA THR A 60 -16.20 25.77 22.24
C THR A 60 -15.69 25.34 23.61
N LEU A 61 -16.53 24.63 24.36
CA LEU A 61 -16.18 24.08 25.66
C LEU A 61 -15.59 22.67 25.51
N LEU A 62 -14.52 22.41 26.25
CA LEU A 62 -13.86 21.09 26.29
C LEU A 62 -13.62 20.67 27.74
N TYR A 63 -14.07 19.48 28.14
CA TYR A 63 -13.83 19.00 29.51
C TYR A 63 -12.33 18.90 29.84
N LYS A 64 -11.98 19.28 31.07
CA LYS A 64 -10.66 19.04 31.67
C LYS A 64 -10.58 17.60 32.16
N ARG A 65 -9.51 16.89 31.79
CA ARG A 65 -9.27 15.50 32.21
C ARG A 65 -9.20 15.37 33.73
N CYS A 66 -8.53 16.29 34.42
CA CYS A 66 -8.41 16.25 35.88
C CYS A 66 -9.79 16.31 36.56
N CYS A 67 -10.71 17.11 36.05
CA CYS A 67 -12.08 17.22 36.59
C CYS A 67 -12.88 15.94 36.33
N LEU A 68 -12.77 15.36 35.13
CA LEU A 68 -13.39 14.07 34.82
C LEU A 68 -12.83 12.93 35.68
N GLN A 69 -11.52 12.90 35.90
CA GLN A 69 -10.87 11.93 36.79
C GLN A 69 -11.29 12.13 38.24
N SER A 70 -11.39 13.38 38.71
CA SER A 70 -11.90 13.68 40.06
C SER A 70 -13.34 13.19 40.23
N TYR A 71 -14.21 13.40 39.24
CA TYR A 71 -15.56 12.84 39.26
C TYR A 71 -15.53 11.32 39.34
N ALA A 72 -14.69 10.67 38.53
CA ALA A 72 -14.54 9.22 38.52
C ALA A 72 -13.99 8.64 39.84
N HIS A 73 -13.11 9.38 40.53
CA HIS A 73 -12.59 9.00 41.85
C HIS A 73 -13.64 9.18 42.96
N LEU A 74 -14.38 10.29 42.96
CA LEU A 74 -15.51 10.48 43.88
C LEU A 74 -16.54 9.37 43.68
N ALA A 75 -16.84 9.05 42.42
CA ALA A 75 -17.72 7.95 42.09
C ALA A 75 -17.21 6.61 42.64
N GLN A 76 -15.90 6.36 42.75
CA GLN A 76 -15.36 5.12 43.33
C GLN A 76 -15.40 5.09 44.86
N ASN A 77 -15.14 6.23 45.53
CA ASN A 77 -15.04 6.29 46.99
C ASN A 77 -16.39 6.07 47.70
N ASP A 78 -17.50 6.34 47.03
CA ASP A 78 -18.86 6.08 47.53
C ASP A 78 -19.27 4.60 47.43
N VAL A 79 -18.35 3.72 47.02
CA VAL A 79 -18.66 2.32 46.69
C VAL A 79 -17.73 1.38 47.48
N SER A 80 -18.28 0.27 47.99
CA SER A 80 -17.48 -0.75 48.68
C SER A 80 -16.39 -1.32 47.76
N ALA A 81 -15.22 -1.66 48.30
CA ALA A 81 -14.02 -2.12 47.56
C ALA A 81 -14.25 -3.38 46.68
N GLN A 82 -15.44 -3.99 46.70
CA GLN A 82 -15.81 -5.17 45.94
C GLN A 82 -16.59 -4.86 44.64
N GLU A 83 -16.98 -3.61 44.37
CA GLU A 83 -17.72 -3.27 43.16
C GLU A 83 -16.80 -2.74 42.05
N THR A 84 -16.71 -3.46 40.94
CA THR A 84 -15.90 -3.04 39.78
C THR A 84 -16.73 -2.17 38.83
N GLU A 85 -16.44 -0.88 38.76
CA GLU A 85 -16.91 0.03 37.69
C GLU A 85 -15.92 0.07 36.53
N LYS A 86 -16.41 0.12 35.30
CA LYS A 86 -15.57 0.21 34.11
C LYS A 86 -15.50 1.66 33.64
N GLN A 87 -14.32 2.26 33.79
CA GLN A 87 -14.06 3.65 33.43
C GLN A 87 -13.24 3.72 32.15
N MET A 88 -13.69 4.51 31.18
CA MET A 88 -13.06 4.67 29.88
C MET A 88 -12.90 6.14 29.54
N PHE A 89 -11.65 6.61 29.46
CA PHE A 89 -11.32 7.97 29.01
C PHE A 89 -10.94 7.98 27.53
N TYR A 90 -11.49 8.93 26.78
CA TYR A 90 -11.33 9.09 25.34
C TYR A 90 -10.66 10.44 25.06
N PRO A 91 -9.34 10.47 24.83
CA PRO A 91 -8.62 11.73 24.62
C PRO A 91 -9.12 12.46 23.37
N PHE A 92 -9.41 13.75 23.48
CA PHE A 92 -9.89 14.55 22.35
C PHE A 92 -8.72 14.87 21.42
N SER A 93 -8.79 14.43 20.15
CA SER A 93 -7.84 14.83 19.10
C SER A 93 -6.37 14.63 19.51
N MET A 94 -6.08 13.53 20.22
CA MET A 94 -4.75 13.17 20.73
C MET A 94 -4.15 14.11 21.80
N LEU A 95 -4.98 14.89 22.49
CA LEU A 95 -4.58 15.73 23.62
C LEU A 95 -4.69 14.98 24.95
N HIS A 96 -3.75 15.21 25.86
CA HIS A 96 -3.71 14.54 27.16
C HIS A 96 -4.77 15.07 28.12
N ASP A 97 -4.93 16.39 28.19
CA ASP A 97 -5.66 17.08 29.27
C ASP A 97 -7.14 17.31 28.99
N THR A 98 -7.63 16.84 27.84
CA THR A 98 -9.03 17.01 27.47
C THR A 98 -9.57 15.79 26.72
N GLY A 99 -10.85 15.52 26.89
CA GLY A 99 -11.48 14.33 26.33
C GLY A 99 -12.91 14.10 26.81
N SER A 100 -13.35 12.87 26.59
CA SER A 100 -14.61 12.35 27.06
C SER A 100 -14.38 11.26 28.09
N LEU A 101 -15.34 11.04 28.99
CA LEU A 101 -15.31 9.97 29.98
C LEU A 101 -16.61 9.19 29.93
N THR A 102 -16.52 7.86 29.93
CA THR A 102 -17.66 6.97 30.17
C THR A 102 -17.37 6.14 31.43
N ILE A 103 -18.32 6.12 32.36
CA ILE A 103 -18.32 5.25 33.54
C ILE A 103 -19.50 4.30 33.39
N GLU A 104 -19.23 3.02 33.22
CA GLU A 104 -20.25 1.96 33.17
C GLU A 104 -20.30 1.25 34.52
N THR A 105 -21.49 1.19 35.12
CA THR A 105 -21.68 0.53 36.41
C THR A 105 -21.60 -0.99 36.25
N GLY A 106 -20.88 -1.65 37.16
CA GLY A 106 -20.75 -3.10 37.15
C GLY A 106 -22.11 -3.79 37.32
N GLN A 107 -22.33 -4.94 36.68
CA GLN A 107 -23.62 -5.66 36.73
C GLN A 107 -24.10 -5.98 38.16
N ARG A 108 -23.18 -6.12 39.11
CA ARG A 108 -23.47 -6.43 40.53
C ARG A 108 -23.43 -5.22 41.46
N SER A 109 -23.09 -4.03 40.94
CA SER A 109 -22.90 -2.84 41.77
C SER A 109 -24.21 -2.37 42.39
N LEU A 110 -24.13 -1.76 43.56
CA LEU A 110 -25.29 -1.17 44.22
C LEU A 110 -25.94 -0.14 43.30
N ARG A 111 -25.13 0.70 42.64
CA ARG A 111 -25.62 1.70 41.68
C ARG A 111 -26.40 1.10 40.52
N ARG A 112 -25.96 -0.04 39.99
CA ARG A 112 -26.69 -0.76 38.93
C ARG A 112 -28.01 -1.29 39.46
N LYS A 113 -28.03 -1.88 40.66
CA LYS A 113 -29.25 -2.36 41.32
C LYS A 113 -30.23 -1.24 41.65
N THR A 114 -29.73 -0.06 42.01
CA THR A 114 -30.54 1.13 42.25
C THR A 114 -30.85 1.90 40.96
N GLY A 115 -30.51 1.35 39.78
CA GLY A 115 -31.01 1.83 38.51
C GLY A 115 -30.11 2.77 37.70
N LEU A 116 -28.84 2.99 38.05
CA LEU A 116 -27.88 3.76 37.23
C LEU A 116 -27.05 2.82 36.34
N LEU A 117 -27.17 2.96 35.02
CA LEU A 117 -26.51 2.09 34.03
C LEU A 117 -25.12 2.58 33.62
N TYR A 118 -25.03 3.84 33.22
CA TYR A 118 -23.78 4.50 32.88
C TYR A 118 -23.91 6.01 33.02
N THR A 119 -22.74 6.66 33.11
CA THR A 119 -22.58 8.11 33.01
C THR A 119 -21.60 8.43 31.89
N GLN A 120 -21.89 9.44 31.08
CA GLN A 120 -21.04 9.88 29.98
C GLN A 120 -20.85 11.41 29.97
N PHE A 121 -19.60 11.83 29.79
CA PHE A 121 -19.20 13.22 29.60
C PHE A 121 -18.52 13.36 28.25
N TYR A 122 -18.97 14.29 27.41
CA TYR A 122 -18.32 14.54 26.12
C TYR A 122 -18.58 15.97 25.59
N PRO A 123 -17.65 16.55 24.80
CA PRO A 123 -17.89 17.82 24.12
C PRO A 123 -18.78 17.63 22.88
N SER A 124 -19.72 18.55 22.63
CA SER A 124 -20.62 18.49 21.47
C SER A 124 -19.93 18.84 20.14
N VAL A 125 -18.68 19.34 20.17
CA VAL A 125 -17.85 19.51 18.96
C VAL A 125 -17.63 18.22 18.16
N LYS A 126 -17.87 17.03 18.77
CA LYS A 126 -17.88 15.75 18.05
C LYS A 126 -18.89 15.73 16.89
N GLU A 127 -19.96 16.52 16.99
CA GLU A 127 -21.04 16.59 16.00
C GLU A 127 -20.60 17.17 14.66
N VAL A 128 -19.51 17.94 14.63
CA VAL A 128 -18.89 18.43 13.38
C VAL A 128 -18.67 17.29 12.39
N PHE A 129 -18.27 16.12 12.89
CA PHE A 129 -17.91 14.97 12.04
C PHE A 129 -18.93 13.84 12.07
N ALA A 130 -19.98 13.90 12.88
CA ALA A 130 -20.95 12.83 13.00
C ALA A 130 -21.91 12.81 11.78
N ALA A 131 -22.09 11.66 11.15
CA ALA A 131 -23.16 11.45 10.18
C ALA A 131 -23.72 10.03 10.36
N GLY A 132 -24.88 9.90 10.99
CA GLY A 132 -25.52 8.60 11.26
C GLY A 132 -24.58 7.60 11.96
N ASN A 133 -23.82 8.04 12.97
CA ASN A 133 -22.77 7.29 13.67
C ASN A 133 -21.56 6.85 12.84
N VAL A 134 -21.45 7.28 11.57
CA VAL A 134 -20.27 7.02 10.72
C VAL A 134 -19.31 8.20 10.83
N TYR A 135 -18.11 7.94 11.35
CA TYR A 135 -17.05 8.95 11.50
C TYR A 135 -16.01 8.89 10.36
N PRO A 136 -15.31 9.99 10.05
CA PRO A 136 -14.25 10.01 9.05
C PRO A 136 -13.15 8.95 9.26
N PHE A 137 -12.66 8.35 8.17
CA PHE A 137 -11.52 7.42 8.19
C PHE A 137 -11.70 6.12 9.02
N THR A 138 -12.92 5.81 9.49
CA THR A 138 -13.22 4.54 10.19
C THR A 138 -13.29 3.34 9.25
N ASN A 139 -13.43 3.57 7.94
CA ASN A 139 -13.39 2.51 6.94
C ASN A 139 -11.97 1.93 6.83
N THR A 140 -11.73 0.81 7.52
CA THR A 140 -10.43 0.12 7.55
C THR A 140 -9.99 -0.39 6.17
N ALA A 141 -10.90 -0.53 5.19
CA ALA A 141 -10.56 -0.93 3.84
C ALA A 141 -9.61 0.05 3.15
N ILE A 142 -9.56 1.32 3.55
CA ILE A 142 -8.62 2.30 2.99
C ILE A 142 -7.15 1.91 3.22
N GLU A 143 -6.84 1.07 4.22
CA GLU A 143 -5.50 0.49 4.41
C GLU A 143 -5.00 -0.31 3.19
N THR A 144 -5.92 -0.78 2.34
CA THR A 144 -5.59 -1.40 1.04
C THR A 144 -4.77 -0.48 0.13
N LEU A 145 -4.95 0.84 0.26
CA LEU A 145 -4.20 1.81 -0.53
C LEU A 145 -2.70 1.77 -0.20
N ALA A 146 -2.33 1.35 1.02
CA ALA A 146 -0.94 1.19 1.43
C ALA A 146 -0.25 -0.03 0.81
N VAL A 147 -1.00 -0.98 0.24
CA VAL A 147 -0.46 -2.25 -0.26
C VAL A 147 -0.04 -2.12 -1.72
N ASP A 148 1.16 -2.61 -2.06
CA ASP A 148 1.66 -2.69 -3.43
C ASP A 148 0.61 -3.30 -4.39
N LYS A 149 0.48 -2.71 -5.59
CA LYS A 149 -0.53 -3.13 -6.58
C LYS A 149 -0.37 -4.61 -6.98
N ARG A 150 0.86 -5.10 -7.07
CA ARG A 150 1.15 -6.50 -7.39
C ARG A 150 0.75 -7.36 -6.20
N LEU A 151 1.27 -7.07 -5.00
CA LEU A 151 0.95 -7.85 -3.81
C LEU A 151 -0.57 -7.96 -3.57
N ARG A 152 -1.31 -6.87 -3.77
CA ARG A 152 -2.78 -6.84 -3.67
C ARG A 152 -3.47 -7.78 -4.64
N ARG A 153 -3.10 -7.75 -5.93
CA ARG A 153 -3.65 -8.69 -6.94
C ARG A 153 -3.35 -10.14 -6.57
N THR A 154 -2.15 -10.39 -6.02
CA THR A 154 -1.80 -11.72 -5.54
C THR A 154 -2.68 -12.14 -4.37
N TRP A 155 -2.97 -11.24 -3.42
CA TRP A 155 -3.88 -11.50 -2.31
C TRP A 155 -5.32 -11.71 -2.75
N GLU A 156 -5.81 -10.97 -3.74
CA GLU A 156 -7.13 -11.20 -4.33
C GLU A 156 -7.22 -12.59 -4.97
N LEU A 157 -6.18 -13.00 -5.69
CA LEU A 157 -6.11 -14.31 -6.34
C LEU A 157 -6.00 -15.47 -5.33
N VAL A 158 -5.12 -15.34 -4.33
CA VAL A 158 -4.86 -16.38 -3.33
C VAL A 158 -5.97 -16.42 -2.28
N GLY A 159 -6.42 -15.26 -1.82
CA GLY A 159 -7.37 -15.09 -0.73
C GLY A 159 -8.83 -15.35 -1.09
N GLY A 160 -9.22 -15.32 -2.38
CA GLY A 160 -10.57 -15.68 -2.81
C GLY A 160 -11.47 -14.50 -3.17
N ALA A 161 -10.96 -13.54 -3.95
CA ALA A 161 -11.73 -12.51 -4.65
C ALA A 161 -12.52 -11.52 -3.77
N LEU A 162 -12.04 -11.18 -2.57
CA LEU A 162 -12.43 -9.92 -1.92
C LEU A 162 -11.80 -8.75 -2.69
N SER A 163 -12.48 -8.27 -3.72
CA SER A 163 -11.98 -7.19 -4.58
C SER A 163 -12.32 -5.83 -3.95
N HIS A 164 -11.41 -5.32 -3.13
CA HIS A 164 -11.42 -3.90 -2.79
C HIS A 164 -11.00 -3.09 -4.00
N GLN A 165 -11.96 -2.49 -4.72
CA GLN A 165 -11.66 -1.67 -5.89
C GLN A 165 -10.77 -0.48 -5.52
N PRO A 166 -9.52 -0.42 -5.98
CA PRO A 166 -8.55 0.62 -5.58
C PRO A 166 -9.04 2.04 -5.87
N ALA A 167 -9.67 2.22 -7.03
CA ALA A 167 -10.23 3.50 -7.45
C ALA A 167 -11.37 3.96 -6.55
N ALA A 168 -12.25 3.03 -6.14
CA ALA A 168 -13.34 3.32 -5.22
C ALA A 168 -12.81 3.70 -3.83
N LEU A 169 -11.79 2.99 -3.33
CA LEU A 169 -11.16 3.31 -2.06
C LEU A 169 -10.41 4.64 -2.08
N MET A 170 -9.71 4.95 -3.17
CA MET A 170 -9.09 6.27 -3.35
C MET A 170 -10.14 7.37 -3.36
N LYS A 171 -11.25 7.16 -4.08
CA LYS A 171 -12.38 8.09 -4.08
C LYS A 171 -12.97 8.27 -2.69
N ALA A 172 -13.16 7.17 -1.94
CA ALA A 172 -13.65 7.20 -0.57
C ALA A 172 -12.71 7.97 0.37
N TYR A 173 -11.39 7.78 0.24
CA TYR A 173 -10.39 8.55 0.98
C TYR A 173 -10.50 10.06 0.68
N LEU A 174 -10.52 10.44 -0.60
CA LEU A 174 -10.63 11.84 -1.03
C LEU A 174 -11.95 12.48 -0.59
N TYR A 175 -13.08 11.77 -0.71
CA TYR A 175 -14.38 12.23 -0.23
C TYR A 175 -14.42 12.38 1.27
N THR A 176 -13.74 11.52 2.02
CA THR A 176 -13.60 11.67 3.48
C THR A 176 -12.83 12.95 3.83
N LYS A 177 -11.75 13.27 3.10
CA LYS A 177 -11.03 14.54 3.27
C LYS A 177 -11.93 15.75 3.00
N LEU A 178 -12.68 15.74 1.89
CA LEU A 178 -13.62 16.81 1.54
C LEU A 178 -14.71 16.95 2.60
N ARG A 179 -15.27 15.85 3.09
CA ARG A 179 -16.24 15.84 4.18
C ARG A 179 -15.67 16.54 5.42
N CYS A 180 -14.44 16.22 5.84
CA CYS A 180 -13.81 16.92 6.96
C CYS A 180 -13.63 18.42 6.68
N HIS A 181 -13.21 18.79 5.47
CA HIS A 181 -13.00 20.19 5.10
C HIS A 181 -14.29 21.02 5.18
N PHE A 182 -15.36 20.54 4.53
CA PHE A 182 -16.64 21.25 4.52
C PHE A 182 -17.32 21.24 5.89
N ALA A 183 -17.18 20.16 6.65
CA ALA A 183 -17.67 20.09 8.04
C ALA A 183 -17.03 21.16 8.93
N LEU A 184 -15.71 21.32 8.86
CA LEU A 184 -14.99 22.35 9.60
C LEU A 184 -15.39 23.76 9.13
N LEU A 185 -15.44 23.99 7.81
CA LEU A 185 -15.81 25.29 7.24
C LEU A 185 -17.23 25.73 7.66
N GLY A 186 -18.20 24.82 7.52
CA GLY A 186 -19.60 25.05 7.90
C GLY A 186 -19.86 25.14 9.40
N SER A 187 -18.84 24.95 10.24
CA SER A 187 -18.94 25.00 11.70
C SER A 187 -18.30 26.24 12.32
N THR A 188 -17.68 27.10 11.51
CA THR A 188 -16.93 28.30 11.97
C THR A 188 -17.75 29.28 12.81
N LYS A 189 -19.07 29.38 12.56
CA LYS A 189 -19.99 30.27 13.28
C LYS A 189 -20.84 29.54 14.34
N LYS A 190 -20.50 28.30 14.68
CA LYS A 190 -21.25 27.49 15.65
C LYS A 190 -20.57 27.53 17.02
N SER A 191 -21.39 27.55 18.07
CA SER A 191 -20.95 27.32 19.44
C SER A 191 -21.09 25.84 19.78
N PHE A 192 -20.12 25.29 20.51
CA PHE A 192 -20.14 23.90 20.94
C PHE A 192 -20.00 23.80 22.47
N GLY A 193 -20.98 23.16 23.10
CA GLY A 193 -21.00 22.93 24.53
C GLY A 193 -20.34 21.62 24.95
N ILE A 194 -20.63 21.25 26.19
CA ILE A 194 -20.28 19.97 26.79
C ILE A 194 -21.55 19.31 27.32
N ARG A 195 -21.64 17.99 27.15
CA ARG A 195 -22.76 17.19 27.62
C ARG A 195 -22.34 16.29 28.78
N GLU A 196 -23.27 16.12 29.69
CA GLU A 196 -23.24 15.15 30.79
C GLU A 196 -24.55 14.37 30.71
N GLU A 197 -24.47 13.06 30.51
CA GLU A 197 -25.61 12.17 30.29
C GLU A 197 -25.55 10.97 31.23
N HIS A 198 -26.68 10.64 31.85
CA HIS A 198 -26.84 9.52 32.76
C HIS A 198 -27.98 8.65 32.28
N ARG A 199 -27.72 7.35 32.14
CA ARG A 199 -28.77 6.37 31.82
C ARG A 199 -29.33 5.77 33.11
N VAL A 200 -30.60 6.06 33.41
CA VAL A 200 -31.26 5.73 34.68
C VAL A 200 -32.57 4.97 34.48
N SER A 201 -32.92 4.09 35.44
CA SER A 201 -34.22 3.41 35.47
C SER A 201 -35.38 4.38 35.80
N LYS A 202 -36.62 3.97 35.51
CA LYS A 202 -37.83 4.72 35.91
C LYS A 202 -37.89 4.97 37.41
N ASP A 203 -37.59 3.95 38.21
CA ASP A 203 -37.65 4.04 39.68
C ASP A 203 -36.65 5.05 40.23
N LEU A 204 -35.42 5.03 39.71
CA LEU A 204 -34.39 6.00 40.09
C LEU A 204 -34.79 7.42 39.67
N LEU A 205 -35.33 7.60 38.47
CA LEU A 205 -35.80 8.90 38.00
C LEU A 205 -36.90 9.47 38.91
N ASN A 206 -37.87 8.64 39.29
CA ASN A 206 -38.96 9.03 40.20
C ASN A 206 -38.44 9.36 41.61
N ALA A 207 -37.46 8.60 42.10
CA ALA A 207 -36.83 8.86 43.39
C ALA A 207 -36.08 10.20 43.39
N ILE A 208 -35.34 10.51 42.32
CA ILE A 208 -34.67 11.80 42.14
C ILE A 208 -35.71 12.94 42.13
N ASP A 209 -36.81 12.80 41.38
CA ASP A 209 -37.86 13.82 41.34
C ASP A 209 -38.51 14.05 42.71
N THR A 210 -38.79 12.97 43.45
CA THR A 210 -39.33 13.05 44.81
C THR A 210 -38.39 13.81 45.74
N GLU A 211 -37.09 13.52 45.67
CA GLU A 211 -36.07 14.21 46.46
C GLU A 211 -36.00 15.70 46.11
N PHE A 212 -36.06 16.06 44.82
CA PHE A 212 -36.08 17.46 44.37
C PHE A 212 -37.27 18.23 44.94
N HIS A 213 -38.46 17.64 44.94
CA HIS A 213 -39.65 18.24 45.54
C HIS A 213 -39.51 18.38 47.06
N SER A 214 -38.97 17.35 47.74
CA SER A 214 -38.78 17.39 49.20
C SER A 214 -37.83 18.51 49.64
N ARG A 215 -36.82 18.80 48.81
CA ARG A 215 -35.83 19.87 49.04
C ARG A 215 -36.27 21.22 48.49
N GLN A 216 -37.44 21.31 47.88
CA GLN A 216 -37.98 22.53 47.23
C GLN A 216 -37.06 23.08 46.11
N LEU A 217 -36.34 22.20 45.41
CA LEU A 217 -35.37 22.57 44.36
C LEU A 217 -35.99 22.63 42.96
N GLN A 218 -37.30 22.32 42.81
CA GLN A 218 -37.96 22.18 41.51
C GLN A 218 -38.01 23.47 40.68
N ASP A 219 -38.02 24.63 41.34
CA ASP A 219 -38.10 25.96 40.71
C ASP A 219 -36.79 26.76 40.87
N GLU A 220 -35.80 26.20 41.56
CA GLU A 220 -34.53 26.87 41.80
C GLU A 220 -33.70 26.92 40.51
N ARG A 221 -33.37 28.14 40.07
CA ARG A 221 -32.42 28.32 38.97
C ARG A 221 -31.02 28.04 39.49
N LEU A 222 -30.40 26.99 38.97
CA LEU A 222 -28.98 26.73 39.13
C LEU A 222 -28.18 27.93 38.62
N THR A 223 -27.70 28.76 39.55
CA THR A 223 -26.77 29.85 39.27
C THR A 223 -25.37 29.27 39.43
N VAL A 224 -24.73 28.98 38.31
CA VAL A 224 -23.32 28.57 38.31
C VAL A 224 -22.49 29.84 38.53
N PRO A 225 -21.76 29.99 39.65
CA PRO A 225 -20.90 31.15 39.83
C PRO A 225 -19.86 31.18 38.72
N ALA A 226 -19.67 32.34 38.10
CA ALA A 226 -18.63 32.60 37.09
C ALA A 226 -17.26 32.54 37.77
N ASN A 227 -16.76 31.33 38.02
CA ASN A 227 -15.54 31.08 38.77
C ASN A 227 -14.42 30.65 37.81
N GLN A 228 -13.18 31.03 38.13
CA GLN A 228 -11.96 30.64 37.37
C GLN A 228 -11.69 29.11 37.36
N ASN A 229 -12.48 28.32 38.13
CA ASN A 229 -12.32 26.88 38.33
C ASN A 229 -13.35 26.01 37.58
N SER A 230 -13.83 26.44 36.41
CA SER A 230 -14.75 25.63 35.59
C SER A 230 -14.17 24.25 35.24
N PRO A 231 -14.99 23.18 35.15
CA PRO A 231 -14.54 21.82 34.82
C PRO A 231 -14.17 21.64 33.34
N TYR A 232 -14.16 22.74 32.58
CA TYR A 232 -13.90 22.80 31.15
C TYR A 232 -12.95 23.95 30.82
N TYR A 233 -12.28 23.80 29.69
CA TYR A 233 -11.65 24.91 28.97
C TYR A 233 -12.68 25.60 28.09
N ASP A 234 -12.54 26.90 27.92
CA ASP A 234 -13.31 27.71 26.98
C ASP A 234 -12.36 28.28 25.93
N PHE A 235 -12.56 27.87 24.67
CA PHE A 235 -11.77 28.31 23.53
C PHE A 235 -12.67 28.92 22.48
N THR A 236 -12.14 29.81 21.64
CA THR A 236 -12.87 30.21 20.43
C THR A 236 -13.07 28.99 19.52
N THR A 237 -14.25 28.86 18.92
CA THR A 237 -14.53 27.77 17.96
C THR A 237 -13.51 27.77 16.84
N GLU A 238 -13.10 28.93 16.36
CA GLU A 238 -12.07 29.05 15.32
C GLU A 238 -10.76 28.36 15.71
N THR A 239 -10.30 28.52 16.96
CA THR A 239 -9.08 27.89 17.47
C THR A 239 -9.19 26.37 17.44
N VAL A 240 -10.30 25.82 17.94
CA VAL A 240 -10.53 24.37 17.97
C VAL A 240 -10.64 23.79 16.56
N LEU A 241 -11.38 24.44 15.65
CA LEU A 241 -11.51 23.98 14.27
C LEU A 241 -10.19 24.06 13.51
N ARG A 242 -9.37 25.09 13.76
CA ARG A 242 -8.04 25.23 13.16
C ARG A 242 -7.10 24.12 13.66
N TRP A 243 -7.13 23.81 14.95
CA TRP A 243 -6.42 22.67 15.52
C TRP A 243 -6.80 21.37 14.81
N LEU A 244 -8.10 21.06 14.73
CA LEU A 244 -8.61 19.87 14.07
C LEU A 244 -8.17 19.80 12.60
N ARG A 245 -8.23 20.92 11.88
CA ARG A 245 -7.78 21.00 10.47
C ARG A 245 -6.32 20.60 10.32
N TRP A 246 -5.42 21.17 11.13
CA TRP A 246 -3.99 20.86 11.06
C TRP A 246 -3.70 19.43 11.52
N ASN A 247 -4.39 18.96 12.56
CA ASN A 247 -4.18 17.62 13.10
C ASN A 247 -4.61 16.53 12.11
N ILE A 248 -5.71 16.72 11.37
CA ILE A 248 -6.10 15.83 10.27
C ILE A 248 -5.08 15.93 9.12
N ASN A 249 -4.77 17.15 8.68
CA ASN A 249 -3.99 17.36 7.46
C ASN A 249 -2.58 16.78 7.55
N LYS A 250 -1.90 16.84 8.70
CA LYS A 250 -0.54 16.30 8.79
C LYS A 250 -0.46 14.80 8.50
N PHE A 251 -1.45 14.03 8.92
CA PHE A 251 -1.49 12.59 8.65
C PHE A 251 -1.94 12.30 7.21
N CYS A 252 -2.88 13.10 6.67
CA CYS A 252 -3.23 13.03 5.24
C CYS A 252 -2.01 13.31 4.35
N VAL A 253 -1.26 14.38 4.65
CA VAL A 253 -0.05 14.77 3.92
C VAL A 253 1.01 13.69 4.05
N GLY A 254 1.26 13.17 5.26
CA GLY A 254 2.21 12.07 5.45
C GLY A 254 1.86 10.82 4.62
N PHE A 255 0.59 10.40 4.63
CA PHE A 255 0.13 9.31 3.78
C PHE A 255 0.31 9.62 2.29
N GLU A 256 -0.12 10.80 1.83
CA GLU A 256 -0.06 11.22 0.43
C GLU A 256 1.38 11.35 -0.09
N MET A 257 2.30 11.84 0.73
CA MET A 257 3.72 11.92 0.39
C MET A 257 4.28 10.52 0.14
N VAL A 258 4.10 9.59 1.08
CA VAL A 258 4.58 8.21 0.93
C VAL A 258 3.90 7.50 -0.23
N TYR A 259 2.60 7.75 -0.42
CA TYR A 259 1.83 7.20 -1.53
C TYR A 259 2.29 7.76 -2.89
N SER A 260 2.77 9.01 -2.94
CA SER A 260 3.29 9.60 -4.17
C SER A 260 4.68 9.09 -4.57
N LEU A 261 5.45 8.58 -3.60
CA LEU A 261 6.78 7.98 -3.83
C LEU A 261 6.73 6.56 -4.39
N GLN A 262 5.54 6.01 -4.65
CA GLN A 262 5.38 4.67 -5.21
C GLN A 262 6.01 4.60 -6.62
N ASP A 263 7.13 3.89 -6.77
CA ASP A 263 7.58 3.44 -8.09
C ASP A 263 6.44 2.57 -8.68
N PRO A 264 6.05 2.76 -9.95
CA PRO A 264 5.09 1.89 -10.63
C PRO A 264 5.38 0.38 -10.53
N HIS A 265 6.63 0.01 -10.20
CA HIS A 265 7.11 -1.36 -10.10
C HIS A 265 7.33 -1.85 -8.66
N PHE A 266 7.48 -0.95 -7.68
CA PHE A 266 7.79 -1.29 -6.29
C PHE A 266 7.22 -0.30 -5.27
N VAL A 267 6.41 -0.81 -4.34
CA VAL A 267 6.24 -0.21 -3.01
C VAL A 267 7.00 -1.07 -2.02
N THR A 268 7.98 -0.49 -1.31
CA THR A 268 8.71 -1.25 -0.28
C THR A 268 7.77 -1.63 0.85
N TRP A 269 8.08 -2.73 1.53
CA TRP A 269 7.30 -3.12 2.70
C TRP A 269 7.33 -2.03 3.79
N GLU A 270 8.46 -1.36 3.97
CA GLU A 270 8.58 -0.28 4.96
C GLU A 270 7.69 0.92 4.61
N HIS A 271 7.59 1.31 3.33
CA HIS A 271 6.65 2.34 2.89
C HIS A 271 5.20 1.94 3.12
N THR A 272 4.84 0.67 2.92
CA THR A 272 3.51 0.14 3.30
C THR A 272 3.24 0.35 4.79
N ARG A 273 4.19 0.00 5.67
CA ARG A 273 4.01 0.13 7.12
C ARG A 273 3.86 1.59 7.55
N ILE A 274 4.60 2.52 6.94
CA ILE A 274 4.49 3.96 7.21
C ILE A 274 3.15 4.52 6.70
N MET A 275 2.66 4.09 5.54
CA MET A 275 1.31 4.47 5.09
C MET A 275 0.23 3.95 6.05
N LEU A 276 0.35 2.70 6.53
CA LEU A 276 -0.56 2.15 7.55
C LEU A 276 -0.51 2.94 8.85
N MET A 277 0.69 3.38 9.27
CA MET A 277 0.87 4.26 10.43
C MET A 277 0.03 5.53 10.29
N PHE A 278 0.17 6.27 9.19
CA PHE A 278 -0.61 7.49 8.96
C PHE A 278 -2.12 7.25 8.91
N LEU A 279 -2.56 6.21 8.19
CA LEU A 279 -3.99 5.87 8.08
C LEU A 279 -4.62 5.51 9.43
N ARG A 280 -3.88 4.83 10.31
CA ARG A 280 -4.35 4.51 11.67
C ARG A 280 -4.35 5.71 12.59
N CYS A 281 -3.36 6.59 12.49
CA CYS A 281 -3.34 7.84 13.25
C CYS A 281 -4.50 8.76 12.88
N LEU A 282 -4.92 8.79 11.60
CA LEU A 282 -6.05 9.62 11.14
C LEU A 282 -7.34 9.38 11.92
N GLN A 283 -7.62 8.14 12.35
CA GLN A 283 -8.81 7.79 13.11
C GLN A 283 -8.93 8.52 14.45
N PHE A 284 -7.82 8.98 15.03
CA PHE A 284 -7.77 9.65 16.32
C PHE A 284 -7.51 11.17 16.21
N SER A 285 -7.33 11.68 14.99
CA SER A 285 -6.89 13.06 14.73
C SER A 285 -7.97 14.13 14.98
N TYR A 286 -9.24 13.76 15.10
CA TYR A 286 -10.34 14.73 15.10
C TYR A 286 -11.44 14.48 16.15
N SER A 287 -11.42 13.34 16.85
CA SER A 287 -12.44 12.97 17.83
C SER A 287 -11.84 12.22 19.02
N GLY A 288 -12.69 11.92 20.01
CA GLY A 288 -12.36 11.06 21.16
C GLY A 288 -12.47 9.59 20.81
N GLY A 289 -11.42 9.00 20.24
CA GLY A 289 -11.32 7.55 19.99
C GLY A 289 -10.56 6.81 21.10
N LEU A 290 -10.75 5.48 21.20
CA LEU A 290 -9.99 4.62 22.13
C LEU A 290 -8.58 4.34 21.58
N ILE A 291 -7.75 5.38 21.54
CA ILE A 291 -6.37 5.28 21.06
C ILE A 291 -5.56 4.24 21.84
N GLN A 292 -5.92 4.01 23.11
CA GLN A 292 -5.28 3.02 23.99
C GLN A 292 -5.48 1.57 23.52
N LYS A 293 -6.53 1.29 22.74
CA LYS A 293 -6.75 -0.02 22.10
C LYS A 293 -5.91 -0.22 20.85
N SER A 294 -5.40 0.86 20.25
CA SER A 294 -4.45 0.77 19.14
C SER A 294 -3.04 0.56 19.69
N GLY A 295 -2.65 -0.70 19.91
CA GLY A 295 -1.33 -1.03 20.46
C GLY A 295 -0.17 -0.42 19.66
N GLY A 296 -0.30 -0.35 18.34
CA GLY A 296 0.72 0.25 17.47
C GLY A 296 0.83 1.77 17.61
N CYS A 297 -0.21 2.48 18.05
CA CYS A 297 -0.16 3.92 18.32
C CYS A 297 0.21 4.19 19.79
N TRP A 298 -0.42 3.48 20.72
CA TRP A 298 -0.38 3.79 22.14
C TRP A 298 0.94 3.42 22.83
N GLN A 299 1.42 2.21 22.58
CA GLN A 299 2.57 1.65 23.30
C GLN A 299 3.88 2.09 22.65
N ASP A 300 4.93 2.22 23.45
CA ASP A 300 6.29 2.43 22.96
C ASP A 300 6.96 1.08 22.69
N VAL A 301 7.39 0.39 23.74
CA VAL A 301 7.95 -0.96 23.71
C VAL A 301 7.11 -1.86 24.60
N ARG A 302 6.73 -3.04 24.10
CA ARG A 302 6.08 -4.10 24.87
C ARG A 302 6.80 -5.42 24.67
N LEU A 303 7.15 -6.03 25.79
CA LEU A 303 7.69 -7.38 25.88
C LEU A 303 6.56 -8.32 26.33
N GLN A 304 6.37 -9.42 25.62
CA GLN A 304 5.37 -10.45 25.96
C GLN A 304 6.06 -11.81 26.05
N PRO A 305 5.67 -12.69 26.98
CA PRO A 305 6.17 -14.05 27.00
C PRO A 305 5.90 -14.77 25.67
N ASP A 306 6.93 -15.40 25.09
CA ASP A 306 6.85 -16.21 23.88
C ASP A 306 7.86 -17.36 23.95
N ALA A 307 7.36 -18.58 24.12
CA ALA A 307 8.18 -19.80 24.24
C ALA A 307 9.01 -20.11 22.98
N ASN A 308 8.69 -19.48 21.84
CA ASN A 308 9.43 -19.66 20.59
C ASN A 308 10.62 -18.72 20.45
N GLN A 309 10.83 -17.79 21.38
CA GLN A 309 11.96 -16.87 21.36
C GLN A 309 13.10 -17.38 22.27
N PRO A 310 14.38 -17.17 21.90
CA PRO A 310 15.51 -17.64 22.70
C PRO A 310 15.55 -17.06 24.12
N ASP A 311 15.06 -15.84 24.29
CA ASP A 311 14.95 -15.13 25.57
C ASP A 311 13.58 -15.31 26.24
N GLY A 312 12.70 -16.13 25.65
CA GLY A 312 11.32 -16.32 26.10
C GLY A 312 10.45 -15.08 25.95
N LEU A 313 10.90 -14.03 25.23
CA LEU A 313 10.22 -12.73 25.14
C LEU A 313 10.08 -12.25 23.70
N ARG A 314 8.85 -11.95 23.32
CA ARG A 314 8.54 -11.26 22.07
C ARG A 314 8.48 -9.75 22.29
N ARG A 315 9.39 -9.04 21.62
CA ARG A 315 9.39 -7.57 21.52
C ARG A 315 8.42 -7.09 20.44
N THR A 316 7.62 -6.11 20.78
CA THR A 316 6.73 -5.36 19.86
C THR A 316 6.81 -3.88 20.16
N GLU A 317 6.77 -3.05 19.12
CA GLU A 317 6.90 -1.61 19.25
C GLU A 317 5.77 -0.84 18.56
N GLY A 318 5.38 0.27 19.19
CA GLY A 318 4.46 1.26 18.64
C GLY A 318 5.06 2.67 18.66
N LEU A 319 4.19 3.66 18.48
CA LEU A 319 4.57 5.08 18.36
C LEU A 319 4.82 5.78 19.70
N GLY A 320 4.46 5.14 20.82
CA GLY A 320 4.67 5.68 22.16
C GLY A 320 3.76 6.85 22.54
N PHE A 321 2.57 6.94 21.96
CA PHE A 321 1.64 8.06 22.22
C PHE A 321 1.23 8.19 23.68
N ARG A 322 1.19 7.09 24.45
CA ARG A 322 0.98 7.18 25.90
C ARG A 322 2.02 8.10 26.54
N HIS A 323 3.30 7.80 26.29
CA HIS A 323 4.41 8.53 26.88
C HIS A 323 4.47 9.97 26.40
N THR A 324 4.30 10.22 25.10
CA THR A 324 4.38 11.60 24.59
C THR A 324 3.20 12.46 25.02
N MET A 325 2.00 11.88 25.16
CA MET A 325 0.86 12.59 25.74
C MET A 325 1.08 12.92 27.22
N GLU A 326 1.55 11.95 28.03
CA GLU A 326 1.83 12.16 29.46
C GLU A 326 2.93 13.22 29.67
N THR A 327 3.96 13.26 28.81
CA THR A 327 5.10 14.17 28.95
C THR A 327 4.85 15.56 28.36
N TYR A 328 4.22 15.64 27.18
CA TYR A 328 4.12 16.88 26.40
C TYR A 328 2.68 17.38 26.18
N GLY A 329 1.69 16.69 26.74
CA GLY A 329 0.28 17.04 26.57
C GLY A 329 -0.32 16.64 25.20
N TYR A 330 0.48 16.11 24.28
CA TYR A 330 0.08 15.80 22.92
C TYR A 330 0.74 14.53 22.37
N ALA A 331 0.00 13.71 21.60
CA ALA A 331 0.54 12.51 20.99
C ALA A 331 1.44 12.83 19.79
N TRP A 332 2.75 12.88 20.03
CA TRP A 332 3.75 12.97 18.97
C TRP A 332 4.50 11.65 18.78
N PHE A 333 5.11 11.50 17.61
CA PHE A 333 5.93 10.33 17.28
C PHE A 333 7.24 10.37 18.08
N LEU A 334 7.60 9.25 18.70
CA LEU A 334 8.97 9.01 19.15
C LEU A 334 9.94 8.93 17.97
N ASP A 335 11.24 9.07 18.21
CA ASP A 335 12.29 9.03 17.19
C ASP A 335 12.51 7.62 16.60
N LYS A 336 11.51 7.13 15.87
CA LYS A 336 11.49 5.81 15.23
C LYS A 336 11.31 5.86 13.73
N VAL A 337 10.96 7.03 13.20
CA VAL A 337 10.74 7.27 11.78
C VAL A 337 11.95 8.00 11.22
N ASP A 338 12.48 7.48 10.12
CA ASP A 338 13.39 8.21 9.26
C ASP A 338 12.55 9.04 8.29
N TRP A 339 12.52 10.36 8.50
CA TRP A 339 11.74 11.29 7.70
C TRP A 339 12.33 11.58 6.32
N GLU A 340 13.61 11.28 6.10
CA GLU A 340 14.28 11.45 4.81
C GLU A 340 13.89 10.31 3.86
N THR A 341 13.93 9.07 4.35
CA THR A 341 13.56 7.89 3.56
C THR A 341 12.09 7.51 3.67
N LEU A 342 11.37 8.10 4.64
CA LEU A 342 10.01 7.77 5.02
C LEU A 342 9.86 6.28 5.35
N THR A 343 10.77 5.76 6.18
CA THR A 343 10.79 4.38 6.67
C THR A 343 10.96 4.32 8.20
N PHE A 344 10.83 3.15 8.81
CA PHE A 344 11.17 3.00 10.22
C PHE A 344 12.69 2.80 10.39
N LYS A 345 13.29 3.49 11.37
CA LYS A 345 14.71 3.38 11.72
C LYS A 345 15.02 2.01 12.30
N GLN A 346 16.22 1.47 12.01
CA GLN A 346 16.75 0.35 12.78
C GLN A 346 17.23 0.83 14.16
N PRO A 347 17.11 0.03 15.23
CA PRO A 347 16.59 -1.35 15.26
C PRO A 347 15.04 -1.44 15.38
N HIS A 348 14.33 -0.33 15.52
CA HIS A 348 12.88 -0.30 15.78
C HIS A 348 12.06 -0.98 14.69
N ALA A 349 12.47 -0.81 13.43
CA ALA A 349 11.76 -1.35 12.27
C ALA A 349 11.49 -2.85 12.39
N ALA A 350 12.38 -3.66 13.00
CA ALA A 350 12.14 -5.09 13.17
C ALA A 350 10.90 -5.40 14.05
N TYR A 351 10.53 -4.48 14.95
CA TYR A 351 9.53 -4.70 15.99
C TYR A 351 8.25 -3.86 15.82
N MET A 352 8.22 -2.87 14.93
CA MET A 352 7.05 -2.00 14.73
C MET A 352 5.78 -2.79 14.37
N MET A 353 4.65 -2.45 15.00
CA MET A 353 3.38 -3.17 14.92
C MET A 353 2.53 -2.92 13.64
N PHE A 354 2.99 -2.07 12.72
CA PHE A 354 2.26 -1.70 11.50
C PHE A 354 2.40 -2.73 10.37
N ASN A 355 2.29 -4.03 10.69
CA ASN A 355 2.67 -5.12 9.77
C ASN A 355 1.50 -5.78 9.04
N ASN A 356 0.25 -5.53 9.44
CA ASN A 356 -0.90 -6.25 8.89
C ASN A 356 -1.93 -5.25 8.41
N PRO A 357 -2.07 -5.04 7.09
CA PRO A 357 -3.19 -4.31 6.53
C PRO A 357 -4.50 -5.02 6.86
N SER A 358 -5.58 -4.26 7.04
CA SER A 358 -6.91 -4.80 7.37
C SER A 358 -7.43 -5.80 6.32
N MET A 359 -7.01 -5.66 5.06
CA MET A 359 -7.31 -6.64 3.99
C MET A 359 -6.83 -8.06 4.35
N GLN A 360 -5.71 -8.20 5.07
CA GLN A 360 -5.18 -9.51 5.43
C GLN A 360 -6.10 -10.27 6.41
N ALA A 361 -6.79 -9.54 7.30
CA ALA A 361 -7.80 -10.13 8.18
C ALA A 361 -9.00 -10.65 7.38
N ALA A 362 -9.40 -9.97 6.31
CA ALA A 362 -10.53 -10.37 5.49
C ALA A 362 -10.36 -11.78 4.85
N TYR A 363 -9.12 -12.29 4.75
CA TYR A 363 -8.81 -13.63 4.28
C TYR A 363 -8.53 -14.66 5.40
N HIS A 364 -9.32 -14.64 6.50
CA HIS A 364 -9.13 -15.53 7.65
C HIS A 364 -8.92 -17.01 7.27
N ALA A 365 -9.70 -17.55 6.33
CA ALA A 365 -9.61 -18.96 5.90
C ALA A 365 -8.32 -19.30 5.11
N ARG A 366 -7.63 -18.29 4.55
CA ARG A 366 -6.43 -18.46 3.70
C ARG A 366 -5.24 -17.62 4.20
N TYR A 367 -5.26 -17.27 5.49
CA TYR A 367 -4.29 -16.35 6.09
C TYR A 367 -2.85 -16.83 5.92
N SER A 368 -2.57 -18.13 6.08
CA SER A 368 -1.24 -18.71 5.89
C SER A 368 -0.71 -18.48 4.48
N GLN A 369 -1.53 -18.72 3.46
CA GLN A 369 -1.14 -18.55 2.05
C GLN A 369 -0.86 -17.07 1.73
N VAL A 370 -1.70 -16.15 2.21
CA VAL A 370 -1.51 -14.71 2.04
C VAL A 370 -0.22 -14.23 2.74
N ARG A 371 0.06 -14.76 3.93
CA ARG A 371 1.27 -14.48 4.69
C ARG A 371 2.52 -14.98 3.97
N ASP A 372 2.51 -16.20 3.45
CA ASP A 372 3.69 -16.81 2.83
C ASP A 372 4.07 -16.09 1.53
N VAL A 373 3.08 -15.71 0.72
CA VAL A 373 3.29 -14.83 -0.45
C VAL A 373 3.90 -13.50 -0.02
N ARG A 374 3.36 -12.87 1.03
CA ARG A 374 3.90 -11.60 1.54
C ARG A 374 5.38 -11.73 1.94
N ILE A 375 5.76 -12.83 2.61
CA ILE A 375 7.15 -13.10 3.00
C ILE A 375 8.05 -13.20 1.76
N ASP A 376 7.62 -13.90 0.72
CA ASP A 376 8.40 -14.03 -0.51
C ASP A 376 8.58 -12.67 -1.22
N PHE A 377 7.57 -11.78 -1.20
CA PHE A 377 7.70 -10.41 -1.71
C PHE A 377 8.68 -9.56 -0.89
N ILE A 378 8.64 -9.65 0.45
CA ILE A 378 9.60 -8.97 1.34
C ILE A 378 11.02 -9.43 1.04
N ARG A 379 11.23 -10.72 0.79
CA ARG A 379 12.53 -11.30 0.42
C ARG A 379 13.06 -10.73 -0.89
N VAL A 380 12.20 -10.51 -1.90
CA VAL A 380 12.62 -9.88 -3.17
C VAL A 380 13.02 -8.42 -2.95
N ASP A 381 12.24 -7.64 -2.19
CA ASP A 381 12.60 -6.24 -1.92
C ASP A 381 13.90 -6.12 -1.12
N LYS A 382 14.13 -7.00 -0.13
CA LYS A 382 15.41 -7.05 0.59
C LYS A 382 16.58 -7.41 -0.31
N ALA A 383 16.43 -8.42 -1.17
CA ALA A 383 17.47 -8.74 -2.14
C ALA A 383 17.76 -7.54 -3.06
N ARG A 384 16.73 -6.82 -3.52
CA ARG A 384 16.90 -5.58 -4.31
C ARG A 384 17.69 -4.51 -3.56
N GLN A 385 17.36 -4.25 -2.29
CA GLN A 385 18.08 -3.29 -1.45
C GLN A 385 19.57 -3.65 -1.36
N TRP A 386 19.88 -4.92 -1.09
CA TRP A 386 21.25 -5.41 -1.04
C TRP A 386 21.95 -5.37 -2.42
N MET A 387 21.24 -5.60 -3.52
CA MET A 387 21.84 -5.46 -4.85
C MET A 387 22.24 -4.02 -5.16
N ILE A 388 21.55 -3.03 -4.60
CA ILE A 388 21.93 -1.62 -4.71
C ILE A 388 23.12 -1.33 -3.79
N GLU A 389 23.05 -1.75 -2.53
CA GLU A 389 24.12 -1.56 -1.53
C GLU A 389 25.46 -2.18 -1.96
N PHE A 390 25.43 -3.41 -2.49
CA PHE A 390 26.60 -4.15 -2.96
C PHE A 390 26.80 -4.07 -4.47
N SER A 391 26.29 -3.01 -5.11
CA SER A 391 26.33 -2.84 -6.58
C SER A 391 27.74 -2.87 -7.17
N SER A 392 28.75 -2.48 -6.38
CA SER A 392 30.17 -2.49 -6.77
C SER A 392 30.86 -3.85 -6.63
N VAL A 393 30.22 -4.86 -6.02
CA VAL A 393 30.82 -6.17 -5.74
C VAL A 393 30.18 -7.26 -6.60
N PRO A 394 30.85 -7.72 -7.68
CA PRO A 394 30.23 -8.63 -8.64
C PRO A 394 29.77 -9.97 -8.06
N ASP A 395 30.46 -10.48 -7.05
CA ASP A 395 30.16 -11.78 -6.41
C ASP A 395 28.93 -11.69 -5.50
N CYS A 396 28.76 -10.57 -4.79
CA CYS A 396 27.54 -10.29 -4.03
C CYS A 396 26.31 -10.29 -4.95
N LEU A 397 26.42 -9.62 -6.10
CA LEU A 397 25.34 -9.60 -7.09
C LEU A 397 25.06 -10.98 -7.68
N GLN A 398 26.08 -11.80 -7.95
CA GLN A 398 25.89 -13.18 -8.39
C GLN A 398 25.18 -14.04 -7.34
N LEU A 399 25.54 -13.89 -6.06
CA LEU A 399 24.88 -14.59 -4.95
C LEU A 399 23.40 -14.19 -4.84
N LEU A 400 23.11 -12.88 -4.92
CA LEU A 400 21.74 -12.35 -4.86
C LEU A 400 20.91 -12.75 -6.08
N GLU A 401 21.51 -12.76 -7.28
CA GLU A 401 20.88 -13.28 -8.49
C GLU A 401 20.49 -14.76 -8.34
N LYS A 402 21.38 -15.58 -7.77
CA LYS A 402 21.12 -17.00 -7.48
C LYS A 402 20.04 -17.16 -6.40
N TYR A 403 20.04 -16.33 -5.37
CA TYR A 403 19.00 -16.30 -4.35
C TYR A 403 17.62 -16.00 -4.95
N LEU A 404 17.53 -14.97 -5.81
CA LEU A 404 16.29 -14.62 -6.52
C LEU A 404 15.82 -15.75 -7.46
N GLN A 405 16.74 -16.48 -8.11
CA GLN A 405 16.41 -17.65 -8.93
C GLN A 405 15.78 -18.76 -8.07
N GLN A 406 16.42 -19.14 -6.97
CA GLN A 406 15.90 -20.18 -6.06
C GLN A 406 14.53 -19.78 -5.52
N LEU A 407 14.34 -18.50 -5.16
CA LEU A 407 13.07 -17.99 -4.66
C LEU A 407 11.96 -18.12 -5.72
N CYS A 408 12.22 -17.73 -6.96
CA CYS A 408 11.27 -17.84 -8.06
C CYS A 408 10.90 -19.30 -8.37
N LEU A 409 11.88 -20.20 -8.41
CA LEU A 409 11.65 -21.63 -8.67
C LEU A 409 10.89 -22.30 -7.52
N CYS A 410 11.19 -21.92 -6.26
CA CYS A 410 10.44 -22.37 -5.10
C CYS A 410 8.98 -21.91 -5.16
N ALA A 411 8.75 -20.62 -5.42
CA ALA A 411 7.40 -20.08 -5.57
C ALA A 411 6.63 -20.77 -6.72
N PHE A 412 7.29 -21.11 -7.82
CA PHE A 412 6.67 -21.87 -8.92
C PHE A 412 6.15 -23.23 -8.44
N ARG A 413 6.96 -23.99 -7.68
CA ARG A 413 6.53 -25.27 -7.10
C ARG A 413 5.34 -25.11 -6.16
N LYS A 414 5.40 -24.12 -5.25
CA LYS A 414 4.26 -23.79 -4.36
C LYS A 414 2.99 -23.53 -5.16
N ASP A 415 3.08 -22.78 -6.25
CA ASP A 415 1.94 -22.43 -7.10
C ASP A 415 1.38 -23.62 -7.92
N VAL A 416 2.23 -24.58 -8.30
CA VAL A 416 1.83 -25.86 -8.91
C VAL A 416 1.07 -26.71 -7.90
N PHE A 417 1.66 -26.99 -6.74
CA PHE A 417 1.04 -27.83 -5.72
C PHE A 417 -0.22 -27.20 -5.11
N THR A 418 -0.26 -25.88 -4.97
CA THR A 418 -1.47 -25.17 -4.55
C THR A 418 -2.61 -25.36 -5.56
N TYR A 419 -2.30 -25.37 -6.86
CA TYR A 419 -3.31 -25.54 -7.92
C TYR A 419 -3.93 -26.94 -7.92
N ILE A 420 -3.12 -27.96 -7.61
CA ILE A 420 -3.55 -29.36 -7.58
C ILE A 420 -3.86 -29.85 -6.15
N LYS A 421 -4.00 -28.95 -5.17
CA LYS A 421 -4.15 -29.32 -3.74
C LYS A 421 -5.24 -30.36 -3.49
N SER A 422 -6.33 -30.33 -4.26
CA SER A 422 -7.46 -31.27 -4.11
C SER A 422 -7.14 -32.73 -4.45
N VAL A 423 -6.00 -32.99 -5.11
CA VAL A 423 -5.58 -34.33 -5.54
C VAL A 423 -4.32 -34.83 -4.83
N LEU A 424 -3.79 -34.05 -3.87
CA LEU A 424 -2.61 -34.41 -3.09
C LEU A 424 -2.95 -35.41 -1.98
N HIS A 425 -1.98 -36.27 -1.66
CA HIS A 425 -2.03 -37.12 -0.47
C HIS A 425 -1.85 -36.27 0.80
N PRO A 426 -2.64 -36.50 1.88
CA PRO A 426 -2.58 -35.70 3.11
C PRO A 426 -1.16 -35.51 3.66
N ASP A 427 -0.37 -36.59 3.72
CA ASP A 427 0.99 -36.58 4.28
C ASP A 427 1.99 -35.73 3.49
N HIS A 428 1.69 -35.44 2.22
CA HIS A 428 2.57 -34.64 1.36
C HIS A 428 2.10 -33.20 1.21
N VAL A 429 0.91 -32.83 1.72
CA VAL A 429 0.34 -31.49 1.53
C VAL A 429 1.27 -30.40 2.08
N GLU A 430 1.83 -30.58 3.27
CA GLU A 430 2.66 -29.56 3.91
C GLU A 430 3.95 -29.30 3.11
N ALA A 431 4.73 -30.35 2.84
CA ALA A 431 5.96 -30.27 2.06
C ALA A 431 5.72 -29.75 0.63
N ALA A 432 4.62 -30.16 0.00
CA ALA A 432 4.25 -29.72 -1.34
C ALA A 432 3.90 -28.21 -1.38
N LEU A 433 3.12 -27.74 -0.40
CA LEU A 433 2.76 -26.32 -0.29
C LEU A 433 3.93 -25.44 0.17
N ALA A 434 4.92 -26.00 0.86
CA ALA A 434 6.20 -25.35 1.15
C ALA A 434 7.13 -25.27 -0.08
N GLY A 435 6.81 -26.00 -1.16
CA GLY A 435 7.60 -26.07 -2.39
C GLY A 435 8.83 -26.95 -2.27
N GLU A 436 8.86 -27.88 -1.30
CA GLU A 436 9.97 -28.79 -1.03
C GLU A 436 9.95 -30.04 -1.90
N VAL A 437 8.75 -30.46 -2.31
CA VAL A 437 8.57 -31.61 -3.21
C VAL A 437 9.14 -31.29 -4.60
N PRO A 438 10.07 -32.11 -5.13
CA PRO A 438 10.61 -31.94 -6.48
C PRO A 438 9.53 -32.14 -7.56
N LEU A 439 9.67 -31.43 -8.69
CA LEU A 439 8.86 -31.69 -9.88
C LEU A 439 9.54 -32.75 -10.77
N CYS A 440 9.67 -33.95 -10.23
CA CYS A 440 10.13 -35.17 -10.91
C CYS A 440 8.99 -36.20 -10.91
N TYR A 441 9.03 -37.21 -11.78
CA TYR A 441 7.92 -38.15 -11.93
C TYR A 441 7.57 -38.86 -10.62
N ASP A 442 8.54 -39.53 -9.99
CA ASP A 442 8.32 -40.27 -8.74
C ASP A 442 7.85 -39.33 -7.62
N SER A 443 8.46 -38.15 -7.49
CA SER A 443 8.07 -37.18 -6.48
C SER A 443 6.64 -36.66 -6.66
N VAL A 444 6.20 -36.44 -7.90
CA VAL A 444 4.81 -36.04 -8.18
C VAL A 444 3.86 -37.22 -7.99
N HIS A 445 4.24 -38.42 -8.45
CA HIS A 445 3.49 -39.65 -8.25
C HIS A 445 3.20 -39.89 -6.76
N ASP A 446 4.22 -39.81 -5.92
CA ASP A 446 4.12 -40.04 -4.48
C ASP A 446 3.31 -38.93 -3.79
N ALA A 447 3.44 -37.68 -4.24
CA ALA A 447 2.67 -36.57 -3.70
C ALA A 447 1.16 -36.65 -4.00
N LEU A 448 0.73 -37.37 -5.05
CA LEU A 448 -0.68 -37.55 -5.39
C LEU A 448 -1.34 -38.60 -4.49
N ALA A 449 -2.65 -38.44 -4.21
CA ALA A 449 -3.43 -39.48 -3.56
C ALA A 449 -3.57 -40.71 -4.47
N GLU A 450 -3.73 -41.90 -3.89
CA GLU A 450 -3.71 -43.19 -4.62
C GLU A 450 -4.63 -43.22 -5.85
N ARG A 451 -5.83 -42.67 -5.74
CA ARG A 451 -6.82 -42.62 -6.83
C ARG A 451 -6.40 -41.79 -8.04
N HIS A 452 -5.42 -40.90 -7.88
CA HIS A 452 -4.90 -40.02 -8.93
C HIS A 452 -3.53 -40.48 -9.46
N ARG A 453 -3.08 -41.68 -9.05
CA ARG A 453 -1.85 -42.32 -9.54
C ARG A 453 -2.18 -43.31 -10.68
N PRO A 454 -1.35 -43.42 -11.72
CA PRO A 454 -0.19 -42.56 -12.02
C PRO A 454 -0.60 -41.18 -12.56
N PRO A 455 0.29 -40.16 -12.50
CA PRO A 455 0.02 -38.84 -13.07
C PRO A 455 -0.29 -38.92 -14.58
N GLN A 456 -1.34 -38.22 -15.03
CA GLN A 456 -1.68 -38.15 -16.46
C GLN A 456 -0.63 -37.34 -17.23
N LEU A 457 0.01 -37.94 -18.23
CA LEU A 457 1.04 -37.30 -19.05
C LEU A 457 0.47 -36.75 -20.37
N ALA A 458 1.08 -35.69 -20.88
CA ALA A 458 0.82 -35.16 -22.21
C ALA A 458 1.47 -36.08 -23.26
N TYR A 459 0.65 -36.68 -24.13
CA TYR A 459 1.12 -37.50 -25.25
C TYR A 459 0.32 -37.22 -26.53
N GLY A 460 0.88 -37.63 -27.67
CA GLY A 460 0.20 -37.59 -28.97
C GLY A 460 0.56 -36.38 -29.87
N ASN A 461 0.13 -36.46 -31.13
CA ASN A 461 0.56 -35.54 -32.18
C ASN A 461 -0.17 -34.18 -32.19
N ARG A 462 -1.29 -34.07 -31.45
CA ARG A 462 -2.18 -32.89 -31.41
C ARG A 462 -2.00 -32.05 -30.13
N LEU A 463 -0.76 -31.89 -29.67
CA LEU A 463 -0.43 -30.99 -28.56
C LEU A 463 -0.22 -29.56 -29.07
N ALA A 464 -0.82 -28.59 -28.38
CA ALA A 464 -0.66 -27.16 -28.63
C ALA A 464 0.78 -26.67 -28.40
N VAL A 465 1.47 -27.27 -27.42
CA VAL A 465 2.90 -27.04 -27.16
C VAL A 465 3.65 -28.31 -27.53
N LYS A 466 4.70 -28.18 -28.34
CA LYS A 466 5.60 -29.29 -28.71
C LYS A 466 7.05 -29.07 -28.28
N ASN A 467 7.36 -27.86 -27.83
CA ASN A 467 8.70 -27.42 -27.52
C ASN A 467 8.75 -26.85 -26.09
N ILE A 468 9.75 -27.25 -25.31
CA ILE A 468 9.94 -26.83 -23.93
C ILE A 468 10.22 -25.32 -23.76
N ASP A 469 10.83 -24.68 -24.76
CA ASP A 469 11.03 -23.22 -24.79
C ASP A 469 9.71 -22.48 -24.92
N VAL A 470 8.78 -23.01 -25.73
CA VAL A 470 7.42 -22.49 -25.86
C VAL A 470 6.65 -22.69 -24.56
N LEU A 471 6.83 -23.84 -23.90
CA LEU A 471 6.25 -24.10 -22.58
C LEU A 471 6.76 -23.10 -21.54
N PHE A 472 8.07 -22.84 -21.53
CA PHE A 472 8.68 -21.85 -20.65
C PHE A 472 8.11 -20.44 -20.90
N ALA A 473 8.00 -20.03 -22.17
CA ALA A 473 7.40 -18.75 -22.55
C ALA A 473 5.95 -18.63 -22.04
N TRP A 474 5.16 -19.69 -22.16
CA TRP A 474 3.79 -19.70 -21.67
C TRP A 474 3.74 -19.58 -20.14
N LEU A 475 4.55 -20.33 -19.40
CA LEU A 475 4.55 -20.30 -17.93
C LEU A 475 5.11 -18.95 -17.39
N TRP A 476 6.25 -18.49 -17.91
CA TRP A 476 7.03 -17.42 -17.28
C TRP A 476 6.89 -16.05 -17.95
N GLU A 477 6.91 -15.96 -19.28
CA GLU A 477 7.03 -14.66 -19.99
C GLU A 477 5.75 -13.82 -19.96
N TRP A 478 5.86 -12.50 -20.09
CA TRP A 478 4.73 -11.57 -19.86
C TRP A 478 4.63 -10.38 -20.83
N LYS A 479 5.56 -10.21 -21.78
CA LYS A 479 5.59 -9.04 -22.67
C LYS A 479 5.10 -9.33 -24.09
N ASP A 480 4.78 -10.58 -24.37
CA ASP A 480 4.90 -11.11 -25.71
C ASP A 480 3.52 -11.23 -26.40
N GLY A 481 2.41 -11.01 -25.68
CA GLY A 481 1.04 -11.04 -26.23
C GLY A 481 0.58 -12.39 -26.82
N HIS A 482 1.50 -13.35 -26.99
CA HIS A 482 1.28 -14.60 -27.71
C HIS A 482 0.40 -15.62 -26.97
N PHE A 483 0.29 -15.51 -25.64
CA PHE A 483 -0.42 -16.50 -24.83
C PHE A 483 -1.44 -15.84 -23.90
N GLU A 484 -2.71 -16.22 -24.05
CA GLU A 484 -3.75 -15.93 -23.08
C GLU A 484 -3.54 -16.73 -21.78
N ARG A 485 -3.65 -16.05 -20.64
CA ARG A 485 -3.43 -16.61 -19.29
C ARG A 485 -4.58 -16.24 -18.37
N LYS A 486 -5.81 -16.50 -18.82
CA LYS A 486 -7.01 -16.07 -18.11
C LYS A 486 -7.08 -16.76 -16.75
N GLY A 487 -7.26 -15.98 -15.69
CA GLY A 487 -7.36 -16.49 -14.32
C GLY A 487 -6.05 -16.92 -13.66
N TRP A 488 -4.89 -16.84 -14.34
CA TRP A 488 -3.60 -17.21 -13.73
C TRP A 488 -2.43 -16.31 -14.12
N LYS A 489 -2.69 -15.19 -14.80
CA LYS A 489 -1.64 -14.24 -15.19
C LYS A 489 -0.88 -13.65 -13.99
N ASP A 490 -1.60 -13.42 -12.88
CA ASP A 490 -1.08 -12.79 -11.66
C ASP A 490 -0.76 -13.85 -10.58
N LYS A 491 -0.32 -15.05 -10.98
CA LYS A 491 0.16 -16.07 -10.03
C LYS A 491 1.40 -15.58 -9.27
N PRO A 492 1.52 -15.82 -7.95
CA PRO A 492 2.63 -15.37 -7.11
C PRO A 492 4.02 -15.53 -7.74
N TYR A 493 4.37 -16.72 -8.27
CA TYR A 493 5.69 -16.95 -8.85
C TYR A 493 6.01 -16.03 -10.03
N ARG A 494 5.01 -15.69 -10.86
CA ARG A 494 5.18 -14.80 -12.01
C ARG A 494 5.42 -13.36 -11.56
N MET A 495 4.78 -12.97 -10.47
CA MET A 495 4.90 -11.62 -9.91
C MET A 495 6.26 -11.43 -9.24
N LEU A 496 6.71 -12.44 -8.50
CA LEU A 496 8.07 -12.51 -7.94
C LEU A 496 9.11 -12.50 -9.06
N PHE A 497 8.91 -13.26 -10.13
CA PHE A 497 9.80 -13.26 -11.30
C PHE A 497 9.88 -11.87 -11.97
N GLN A 498 8.76 -11.18 -12.14
CA GLN A 498 8.74 -9.82 -12.68
C GLN A 498 9.43 -8.80 -11.76
N GLN A 499 9.26 -8.92 -10.44
CA GLN A 499 9.93 -8.05 -9.47
C GLN A 499 11.43 -8.35 -9.41
N GLY A 500 11.83 -9.62 -9.39
CA GLY A 500 13.22 -10.04 -9.46
C GLY A 500 13.91 -9.56 -10.74
N PHE A 501 13.24 -9.70 -11.89
CA PHE A 501 13.76 -9.15 -13.15
C PHE A 501 14.00 -7.65 -13.06
N GLN A 502 13.06 -6.90 -12.48
CA GLN A 502 13.22 -5.46 -12.33
C GLN A 502 14.30 -5.09 -11.30
N ALA A 503 14.45 -5.86 -10.22
CA ALA A 503 15.52 -5.66 -9.24
C ALA A 503 16.90 -5.83 -9.89
N VAL A 504 17.09 -6.91 -10.65
CA VAL A 504 18.34 -7.14 -11.42
C VAL A 504 18.51 -6.06 -12.48
N LYS A 505 17.43 -5.62 -13.15
CA LYS A 505 17.50 -4.55 -14.15
C LYS A 505 17.98 -3.23 -13.53
N THR A 506 17.51 -2.89 -12.33
CA THR A 506 17.95 -1.67 -11.63
C THR A 506 19.42 -1.76 -11.23
N ALA A 507 19.89 -2.92 -10.77
CA ALA A 507 21.27 -3.08 -10.32
C ALA A 507 22.30 -3.33 -11.45
N ARG A 508 21.91 -4.00 -12.54
CA ARG A 508 22.81 -4.47 -13.61
C ARG A 508 22.38 -4.09 -15.02
N GLY A 509 21.38 -3.23 -15.16
CA GLY A 509 20.85 -2.83 -16.45
C GLY A 509 20.06 -3.93 -17.16
N VAL A 510 19.61 -3.60 -18.38
CA VAL A 510 18.71 -4.47 -19.16
C VAL A 510 19.37 -5.79 -19.55
N ASP A 511 20.65 -5.77 -19.92
CA ASP A 511 21.36 -6.98 -20.36
C ASP A 511 21.65 -7.93 -19.20
N GLY A 512 21.97 -7.40 -18.01
CA GLY A 512 22.06 -8.20 -16.79
C GLY A 512 20.75 -8.91 -16.46
N ALA A 513 19.63 -8.20 -16.55
CA ALA A 513 18.30 -8.79 -16.33
C ALA A 513 17.94 -9.86 -17.39
N ARG A 514 18.32 -9.64 -18.66
CA ARG A 514 18.14 -10.64 -19.72
C ARG A 514 18.98 -11.89 -19.46
N LYS A 515 20.25 -11.73 -19.06
CA LYS A 515 21.13 -12.84 -18.68
C LYS A 515 20.56 -13.61 -17.50
N TRP A 516 20.12 -12.91 -16.44
CA TRP A 516 19.50 -13.53 -15.28
C TRP A 516 18.25 -14.35 -15.65
N ARG A 517 17.39 -13.85 -16.53
CA ARG A 517 16.25 -14.60 -17.06
C ARG A 517 16.69 -15.89 -17.76
N GLN A 518 17.75 -15.84 -18.57
CA GLN A 518 18.27 -17.04 -19.24
C GLN A 518 18.84 -18.04 -18.24
N GLU A 519 19.54 -17.59 -17.20
CA GLU A 519 20.04 -18.48 -16.15
C GLU A 519 18.91 -19.11 -15.32
N LEU A 520 17.84 -18.36 -15.05
CA LEU A 520 16.62 -18.92 -14.45
C LEU A 520 16.00 -20.01 -15.34
N LYS A 521 15.91 -19.75 -16.65
CA LYS A 521 15.39 -20.72 -17.63
C LYS A 521 16.24 -22.00 -17.68
N LYS A 522 17.56 -21.87 -17.71
CA LYS A 522 18.48 -23.02 -17.66
C LYS A 522 18.28 -23.81 -16.37
N SER A 523 18.23 -23.13 -15.22
CA SER A 523 18.02 -23.77 -13.92
C SER A 523 16.68 -24.49 -13.84
N PHE A 524 15.63 -23.90 -14.42
CA PHE A 524 14.30 -24.51 -14.53
C PHE A 524 14.35 -25.83 -15.30
N PHE A 525 14.93 -25.86 -16.51
CA PHE A 525 15.05 -27.09 -17.32
C PHE A 525 15.90 -28.17 -16.66
N LYS A 526 16.97 -27.76 -15.97
CA LYS A 526 17.88 -28.69 -15.30
C LYS A 526 17.27 -29.37 -14.07
N SER A 527 16.18 -28.84 -13.49
CA SER A 527 15.66 -29.30 -12.19
C SER A 527 14.17 -29.66 -12.14
N HIS A 528 13.37 -29.28 -13.14
CA HIS A 528 11.93 -29.58 -13.17
C HIS A 528 11.61 -30.39 -14.43
N TRP A 529 11.36 -31.68 -14.24
CA TRP A 529 11.13 -32.63 -15.33
C TRP A 529 9.66 -33.01 -15.49
N MET A 530 8.82 -32.69 -14.51
CA MET A 530 7.37 -32.79 -14.57
C MET A 530 6.75 -31.39 -14.52
N LEU A 531 6.37 -30.87 -15.69
CA LEU A 531 5.90 -29.50 -15.79
C LEU A 531 4.36 -29.44 -15.91
N PRO A 532 3.69 -28.42 -15.35
CA PRO A 532 2.27 -28.19 -15.60
C PRO A 532 2.04 -27.95 -17.09
N TYR A 533 1.11 -28.67 -17.72
CA TYR A 533 0.74 -28.42 -19.11
C TYR A 533 -0.36 -27.34 -19.18
N PRO A 534 -0.08 -26.11 -19.63
CA PRO A 534 -0.99 -24.97 -19.51
C PRO A 534 -2.13 -25.02 -20.55
N GLN A 535 -3.18 -24.25 -20.28
CA GLN A 535 -4.25 -23.91 -21.23
C GLN A 535 -4.66 -22.44 -21.12
N SER A 536 -5.34 -21.88 -22.11
CA SER A 536 -5.71 -20.45 -22.12
C SER A 536 -6.61 -20.07 -20.94
N GLN A 537 -7.53 -20.96 -20.56
CA GLN A 537 -8.53 -20.76 -19.50
C GLN A 537 -8.08 -21.24 -18.09
N GLY A 538 -6.86 -21.78 -17.93
CA GLY A 538 -6.44 -22.36 -16.65
C GLY A 538 -4.95 -22.71 -16.59
N PHE A 539 -4.40 -22.71 -15.38
CA PHE A 539 -2.97 -22.90 -15.17
C PHE A 539 -2.48 -24.30 -15.58
N MET A 540 -3.30 -25.33 -15.35
CA MET A 540 -3.08 -26.68 -15.85
C MET A 540 -4.31 -27.17 -16.59
N ARG A 541 -4.09 -27.83 -17.73
CA ARG A 541 -5.11 -28.55 -18.48
C ARG A 541 -5.57 -29.76 -17.67
N LYS A 542 -6.87 -30.00 -17.69
CA LYS A 542 -7.45 -31.29 -17.28
C LYS A 542 -7.77 -32.13 -18.51
N ASP A 543 -7.56 -33.42 -18.40
CA ASP A 543 -8.01 -34.35 -19.42
C ASP A 543 -9.55 -34.32 -19.53
N LYS A 544 -10.07 -34.49 -20.75
CA LYS A 544 -11.51 -34.35 -20.99
C LYS A 544 -12.30 -35.50 -20.38
N GLU A 545 -11.73 -36.69 -20.41
CA GLU A 545 -12.37 -37.95 -20.00
C GLU A 545 -12.07 -38.21 -18.53
N THR A 546 -10.80 -38.27 -18.14
CA THR A 546 -10.41 -38.65 -16.78
C THR A 546 -10.54 -37.50 -15.77
N LYS A 547 -10.65 -36.26 -16.25
CA LYS A 547 -10.60 -35.02 -15.43
C LYS A 547 -9.30 -34.84 -14.64
N GLU A 548 -8.29 -35.68 -14.89
CA GLU A 548 -6.98 -35.60 -14.25
C GLU A 548 -6.15 -34.44 -14.79
N PHE A 549 -5.24 -33.92 -13.97
CA PHE A 549 -4.33 -32.87 -14.38
C PHE A 549 -3.26 -33.41 -15.33
N VAL A 550 -3.08 -32.75 -16.48
CA VAL A 550 -2.12 -33.17 -17.50
C VAL A 550 -0.75 -32.56 -17.22
N TRP A 551 0.26 -33.40 -17.15
CA TRP A 551 1.66 -33.05 -16.95
C TRP A 551 2.46 -33.16 -18.24
N TRP A 552 3.43 -32.28 -18.42
CA TRP A 552 4.43 -32.34 -19.47
C TRP A 552 5.67 -33.08 -18.94
N PRO A 553 5.92 -34.33 -19.39
CA PRO A 553 7.13 -35.06 -19.05
C PRO A 553 8.30 -34.59 -19.92
N SER A 554 9.21 -33.80 -19.35
CA SER A 554 10.45 -33.42 -20.00
C SER A 554 11.45 -34.57 -19.96
N PHE A 555 12.05 -34.87 -21.10
CA PHE A 555 13.00 -35.97 -21.28
C PHE A 555 14.27 -35.49 -21.98
N HIS A 556 15.41 -36.05 -21.59
CA HIS A 556 16.69 -35.79 -22.24
C HIS A 556 17.47 -37.09 -22.45
N ARG A 557 17.54 -37.55 -23.71
CA ARG A 557 18.19 -38.83 -24.08
C ARG A 557 19.61 -38.97 -23.56
N GLY A 558 20.47 -37.98 -23.80
CA GLY A 558 21.89 -38.03 -23.41
C GLY A 558 22.10 -38.18 -21.90
N LEU A 559 21.41 -37.33 -21.11
CA LEU A 559 21.42 -37.42 -19.65
C LEU A 559 20.86 -38.75 -19.13
N ASN A 560 19.78 -39.26 -19.71
CA ASN A 560 19.23 -40.56 -19.32
C ASN A 560 20.26 -41.68 -19.55
N SER A 561 20.87 -41.74 -20.74
CA SER A 561 21.92 -42.72 -21.06
C SER A 561 23.10 -42.64 -20.09
N TYR A 562 23.53 -41.42 -19.73
CA TYR A 562 24.60 -41.19 -18.76
C TYR A 562 24.25 -41.76 -17.37
N TYR A 563 23.05 -41.49 -16.87
CA TYR A 563 22.63 -42.01 -15.57
C TYR A 563 22.39 -43.51 -15.57
N THR A 564 21.89 -44.08 -16.66
CA THR A 564 21.76 -45.53 -16.80
C THR A 564 23.13 -46.22 -16.71
N GLN A 565 24.16 -45.66 -17.36
CA GLN A 565 25.53 -46.17 -17.25
C GLN A 565 26.09 -46.05 -15.81
N LEU A 566 25.86 -44.91 -15.14
CA LEU A 566 26.29 -44.72 -13.74
C LEU A 566 25.58 -45.67 -12.76
N GLN A 567 24.29 -45.94 -13.00
CA GLN A 567 23.51 -46.87 -12.20
C GLN A 567 24.02 -48.31 -12.36
N GLN A 568 24.39 -48.72 -13.58
CA GLN A 568 25.03 -50.01 -13.83
C GLN A 568 26.39 -50.15 -13.11
N LEU A 569 27.10 -49.03 -12.90
CA LEU A 569 28.35 -48.96 -12.16
C LEU A 569 28.16 -48.78 -10.63
N GLY A 570 26.93 -48.85 -10.12
CA GLY A 570 26.62 -48.73 -8.68
C GLY A 570 26.94 -47.38 -8.04
N SER A 571 27.21 -46.35 -8.85
CA SER A 571 27.77 -45.07 -8.38
C SER A 571 26.74 -43.94 -8.30
N LEU A 572 25.46 -44.23 -8.55
CA LEU A 572 24.39 -43.22 -8.62
C LEU A 572 23.62 -43.13 -7.30
N ALA A 573 23.79 -42.02 -6.58
CA ALA A 573 22.94 -41.70 -5.43
C ALA A 573 21.52 -41.31 -5.89
N GLN A 574 20.50 -41.87 -5.25
CA GLN A 574 19.08 -41.51 -5.45
C GLN A 574 18.47 -41.13 -4.10
N PRO A 575 17.75 -39.99 -4.00
CA PRO A 575 17.59 -38.92 -5.00
C PRO A 575 18.92 -38.21 -5.35
N LEU A 576 18.99 -37.64 -6.56
CA LEU A 576 20.18 -36.94 -7.07
C LEU A 576 20.43 -35.65 -6.26
N PRO A 577 21.67 -35.44 -5.77
CA PRO A 577 22.04 -34.22 -5.05
C PRO A 577 21.84 -32.95 -5.89
N THR A 578 21.52 -31.83 -5.23
CA THR A 578 21.39 -30.51 -5.87
C THR A 578 22.65 -30.10 -6.63
N SER A 579 23.83 -30.55 -6.20
CA SER A 579 25.11 -30.31 -6.88
C SER A 579 25.14 -30.85 -8.31
N ASN A 580 24.30 -31.82 -8.66
CA ASN A 580 24.27 -32.42 -10.00
C ASN A 580 23.59 -31.48 -11.02
N ILE A 581 22.67 -30.61 -10.57
CA ILE A 581 21.94 -29.67 -11.42
C ILE A 581 22.89 -28.84 -12.28
N LYS A 582 24.02 -28.39 -11.73
CA LYS A 582 24.99 -27.56 -12.49
C LYS A 582 25.54 -28.27 -13.73
N HIS A 583 25.63 -29.60 -13.67
CA HIS A 583 26.14 -30.46 -14.74
C HIS A 583 25.07 -30.94 -15.73
N HIS A 584 23.78 -30.73 -15.44
CA HIS A 584 22.71 -31.11 -16.35
C HIS A 584 22.74 -30.25 -17.63
N PRO A 585 22.36 -30.81 -18.79
CA PRO A 585 22.30 -30.09 -20.05
C PRO A 585 21.27 -28.96 -20.00
N SER A 586 21.57 -27.85 -20.68
CA SER A 586 20.70 -26.67 -20.75
C SER A 586 19.77 -26.67 -21.96
N ASN A 587 20.00 -27.57 -22.90
CA ASN A 587 19.31 -27.72 -24.19
C ASN A 587 19.02 -29.20 -24.44
N GLY A 588 18.36 -29.54 -25.56
CA GLY A 588 18.08 -30.93 -25.92
C GLY A 588 16.97 -31.61 -25.10
N TRP A 589 16.24 -30.84 -24.28
CA TRP A 589 15.07 -31.31 -23.56
C TRP A 589 13.86 -31.37 -24.50
N GLU A 590 13.22 -32.53 -24.58
CA GLU A 590 12.06 -32.79 -25.43
C GLU A 590 10.88 -33.34 -24.62
N LEU A 591 9.70 -33.40 -25.23
CA LEU A 591 8.58 -34.16 -24.68
C LEU A 591 8.93 -35.65 -24.72
N SER A 592 8.65 -36.39 -23.65
CA SER A 592 8.89 -37.84 -23.64
C SER A 592 8.10 -38.55 -24.77
N PRO A 593 8.74 -39.47 -25.52
CA PRO A 593 8.08 -40.27 -26.55
C PRO A 593 7.15 -41.32 -25.91
N GLY A 594 5.90 -40.94 -25.69
CA GLY A 594 4.89 -41.71 -24.94
C GLY A 594 4.36 -43.01 -25.56
N TYR A 595 5.20 -43.86 -26.15
CA TYR A 595 4.78 -45.17 -26.71
C TYR A 595 5.47 -46.40 -26.11
N PHE A 596 6.52 -46.25 -25.30
CA PHE A 596 7.21 -47.38 -24.63
C PHE A 596 7.75 -46.98 -23.25
N THR A 597 8.31 -47.95 -22.52
CA THR A 597 8.80 -47.98 -21.11
C THR A 597 9.58 -46.77 -20.56
N ASN A 598 9.84 -45.73 -21.35
CA ASN A 598 10.55 -44.50 -20.99
C ASN A 598 9.66 -43.25 -21.12
N SER A 599 8.45 -43.28 -20.55
CA SER A 599 7.47 -42.18 -20.65
C SER A 599 7.85 -40.91 -19.87
N HIS A 600 8.99 -40.90 -19.16
CA HIS A 600 9.47 -39.80 -18.32
C HIS A 600 10.96 -39.99 -17.97
N MET A 601 11.57 -39.00 -17.31
CA MET A 601 12.89 -39.15 -16.67
C MET A 601 12.76 -39.92 -15.35
N PRO A 602 13.41 -41.09 -15.18
CA PRO A 602 13.19 -42.00 -14.05
C PRO A 602 14.06 -41.68 -12.82
N TYR A 603 14.40 -40.40 -12.61
CA TYR A 603 15.24 -40.00 -11.49
C TYR A 603 14.64 -38.77 -10.79
N VAL A 604 14.95 -38.64 -9.50
CA VAL A 604 14.54 -37.49 -8.69
C VAL A 604 15.73 -36.57 -8.48
N VAL A 605 15.55 -35.26 -8.65
CA VAL A 605 16.57 -34.24 -8.38
C VAL A 605 16.07 -33.31 -7.31
N HIS A 606 16.83 -33.15 -6.23
CA HIS A 606 16.45 -32.21 -5.18
C HIS A 606 16.47 -30.76 -5.69
N PRO A 607 15.51 -29.92 -5.30
CA PRO A 607 15.48 -28.52 -5.71
C PRO A 607 16.58 -27.70 -5.02
N GLU A 608 17.17 -26.74 -5.74
CA GLU A 608 18.06 -25.75 -5.13
C GLU A 608 17.26 -24.81 -4.20
N GLN A 609 17.40 -24.99 -2.89
CA GLN A 609 16.75 -24.16 -1.87
C GLN A 609 17.68 -23.77 -0.71
N GLN A 610 18.97 -24.10 -0.79
CA GLN A 610 19.92 -23.87 0.31
C GLN A 610 19.96 -22.39 0.75
N LEU A 611 19.90 -21.45 -0.21
CA LEU A 611 19.92 -20.02 0.11
C LEU A 611 18.60 -19.52 0.70
N LEU A 612 17.51 -20.28 0.55
CA LEU A 612 16.20 -19.94 1.15
C LEU A 612 16.07 -20.46 2.59
N ARG A 613 16.94 -21.39 3.00
CA ARG A 613 16.95 -22.02 4.33
C ARG A 613 17.82 -21.28 5.35
N ILE A 614 18.78 -20.48 4.88
CA ILE A 614 19.61 -19.63 5.74
C ILE A 614 18.84 -18.38 6.19
N SER A 615 19.20 -17.83 7.35
CA SER A 615 18.57 -16.60 7.85
C SER A 615 18.98 -15.38 7.01
N GLN A 616 18.20 -14.30 7.10
CA GLN A 616 18.55 -13.04 6.44
C GLN A 616 19.88 -12.48 6.93
N ASP A 617 20.16 -12.59 8.23
CA ASP A 617 21.41 -12.14 8.84
C ASP A 617 22.61 -12.96 8.36
N GLU A 618 22.44 -14.28 8.21
CA GLU A 618 23.50 -15.15 7.68
C GLU A 618 23.77 -14.84 6.20
N LEU A 619 22.73 -14.61 5.40
CA LEU A 619 22.88 -14.21 4.00
C LEU A 619 23.56 -12.83 3.89
N PHE A 620 23.18 -11.87 4.72
CA PHE A 620 23.83 -10.56 4.77
C PHE A 620 25.29 -10.67 5.20
N GLY A 621 25.60 -11.48 6.23
CA GLY A 621 26.96 -11.78 6.64
C GLY A 621 27.82 -12.33 5.50
N LYS A 622 27.27 -13.25 4.69
CA LYS A 622 27.95 -13.75 3.47
C LYS A 622 28.23 -12.64 2.45
N LEU A 623 27.33 -11.68 2.26
CA LEU A 623 27.55 -10.53 1.36
C LEU A 623 28.67 -9.62 1.89
N VAL A 624 28.69 -9.36 3.20
CA VAL A 624 29.76 -8.58 3.83
C VAL A 624 31.12 -9.28 3.68
N SER A 625 31.20 -10.59 3.93
CA SER A 625 32.43 -11.36 3.74
C SER A 625 32.91 -11.35 2.28
N LEU A 626 32.02 -11.47 1.30
CA LEU A 626 32.38 -11.36 -0.12
C LEU A 626 32.92 -9.98 -0.47
N ARG A 627 32.34 -8.91 0.08
CA ARG A 627 32.87 -7.54 -0.08
C ARG A 627 34.28 -7.42 0.50
N GLU A 628 34.51 -7.95 1.70
CA GLU A 628 35.83 -7.91 2.35
C GLU A 628 36.89 -8.69 1.57
N GLN A 629 36.54 -9.87 1.04
CA GLN A 629 37.42 -10.64 0.16
C GLN A 629 37.76 -9.88 -1.13
N ASN A 630 36.77 -9.21 -1.72
CA ASN A 630 36.97 -8.41 -2.92
C ASN A 630 37.93 -7.22 -2.64
N LEU A 631 37.76 -6.55 -1.50
CA LEU A 631 38.65 -5.48 -1.02
C LEU A 631 40.08 -5.99 -0.75
N ALA A 632 40.23 -7.20 -0.20
CA ALA A 632 41.54 -7.81 0.08
C ALA A 632 42.27 -8.27 -1.20
N SER A 633 41.52 -8.61 -2.26
CA SER A 633 42.06 -9.07 -3.55
C SER A 633 42.45 -7.95 -4.53
N SER A 634 42.11 -6.69 -4.23
CA SER A 634 42.50 -5.54 -5.06
C SER A 634 43.90 -5.03 -4.69
N PRO A 635 44.82 -4.82 -5.67
CA PRO A 635 46.10 -4.16 -5.40
C PRO A 635 45.86 -2.75 -4.85
N ARG A 636 46.53 -2.41 -3.73
CA ARG A 636 46.48 -1.09 -3.09
C ARG A 636 46.89 0.02 -4.08
N ASN A 637 45.91 0.64 -4.73
CA ASN A 637 45.97 2.04 -5.10
C ASN A 637 44.86 2.76 -4.32
N MET A 638 45.27 3.41 -3.22
CA MET A 638 44.39 4.23 -2.41
C MET A 638 43.93 5.44 -3.23
N THR A 639 42.65 5.46 -3.56
CA THR A 639 41.89 6.72 -3.59
C THR A 639 40.76 6.54 -2.59
N ARG A 640 40.64 7.48 -1.65
CA ARG A 640 39.69 7.47 -0.51
C ARG A 640 38.27 7.07 -0.95
N PRO A 641 37.51 6.35 -0.09
CA PRO A 641 36.08 6.14 -0.34
C PRO A 641 35.38 7.50 -0.26
N SER A 642 34.75 7.92 -1.36
CA SER A 642 33.75 8.97 -1.28
C SER A 642 32.58 8.42 -0.49
N VAL A 643 32.20 9.15 0.56
CA VAL A 643 30.92 8.96 1.25
C VAL A 643 29.83 9.13 0.19
N ALA A 644 29.20 8.02 -0.21
CA ALA A 644 28.00 8.06 -1.03
C ALA A 644 26.86 8.54 -0.13
N VAL A 645 26.74 9.87 -0.01
CA VAL A 645 25.44 10.48 0.20
C VAL A 645 24.60 10.06 -1.00
N SER A 646 23.50 9.37 -0.70
CA SER A 646 22.54 8.93 -1.70
C SER A 646 21.76 10.15 -2.19
N GLU A 647 22.39 10.98 -3.02
CA GLU A 647 21.63 11.93 -3.84
C GLU A 647 20.81 11.14 -4.84
N PHE A 648 19.51 11.43 -4.82
CA PHE A 648 18.50 10.85 -5.70
C PHE A 648 18.99 10.83 -7.15
N ASN A 649 18.80 9.68 -7.82
CA ASN A 649 18.83 9.56 -9.28
C ASN A 649 17.74 10.46 -9.90
N ILE A 650 17.96 11.77 -9.90
CA ILE A 650 17.57 12.61 -11.01
C ILE A 650 18.60 12.28 -12.08
N SER A 651 18.14 11.82 -13.24
CA SER A 651 18.99 11.54 -14.39
C SER A 651 20.00 12.66 -14.56
N THR A 652 21.27 12.38 -14.27
CA THR A 652 22.38 13.25 -14.67
C THR A 652 22.34 13.31 -16.19
N PRO A 653 22.11 14.48 -16.80
CA PRO A 653 22.33 14.64 -18.22
C PRO A 653 23.84 14.67 -18.40
N ASP A 654 24.40 13.60 -18.95
CA ASP A 654 25.77 13.66 -19.46
C ASP A 654 25.86 14.83 -20.46
N HIS A 655 26.72 15.79 -20.12
CA HIS A 655 27.13 16.97 -20.89
C HIS A 655 26.14 18.14 -21.02
N LEU A 656 25.87 18.88 -19.94
CA LEU A 656 25.31 20.25 -19.99
C LEU A 656 26.00 21.18 -18.98
N GLY A 657 27.24 21.57 -19.25
CA GLY A 657 27.98 22.55 -18.44
C GLY A 657 27.60 24.01 -18.71
N THR A 658 26.45 24.33 -19.32
CA THR A 658 26.27 25.66 -19.95
C THR A 658 24.87 26.27 -19.94
N THR A 659 23.88 25.68 -19.27
CA THR A 659 22.47 26.17 -19.31
C THR A 659 21.99 26.89 -18.05
N GLU A 660 22.88 27.25 -17.13
CA GLU A 660 22.53 28.01 -15.92
C GLU A 660 23.15 29.41 -15.91
N LYS A 661 22.41 30.41 -15.42
CA LYS A 661 22.90 31.78 -15.20
C LYS A 661 22.67 32.21 -13.77
N TRP A 662 23.61 32.97 -13.21
CA TRP A 662 23.47 33.53 -11.86
C TRP A 662 22.42 34.65 -11.84
N CYS A 663 21.35 34.49 -11.05
CA CYS A 663 20.35 35.53 -10.86
C CYS A 663 20.65 36.32 -9.58
N ALA A 664 21.26 37.50 -9.71
CA ALA A 664 21.58 38.37 -8.57
C ALA A 664 20.35 38.72 -7.70
N ARG A 665 19.16 38.83 -8.31
CA ARG A 665 17.90 39.17 -7.61
C ARG A 665 17.33 38.00 -6.78
N ARG A 666 17.61 36.76 -7.16
CA ARG A 666 17.15 35.54 -6.47
C ARG A 666 18.27 34.81 -5.69
N ARG A 667 19.52 35.28 -5.82
CA ARG A 667 20.75 34.67 -5.26
C ARG A 667 20.87 33.17 -5.52
N MET A 668 20.52 32.74 -6.72
CA MET A 668 20.61 31.35 -7.16
C MET A 668 20.87 31.28 -8.66
N TYR A 669 21.41 30.15 -9.11
CA TYR A 669 21.48 29.81 -10.52
C TYR A 669 20.07 29.49 -11.05
N VAL A 670 19.70 30.09 -12.18
CA VAL A 670 18.41 29.90 -12.85
C VAL A 670 18.70 29.38 -14.26
N LEU A 671 17.88 28.47 -14.77
CA LEU A 671 18.03 27.99 -16.14
C LEU A 671 17.91 29.15 -17.15
N LYS A 672 18.85 29.21 -18.09
CA LYS A 672 18.75 30.05 -19.30
C LYS A 672 17.52 29.63 -20.12
N THR A 673 16.86 30.58 -20.76
CA THR A 673 15.89 30.25 -21.83
C THR A 673 16.65 29.93 -23.12
N PHE A 674 16.00 29.27 -24.09
CA PHE A 674 16.66 28.97 -25.38
C PHE A 674 17.00 30.24 -26.17
N GLU A 675 16.28 31.34 -25.93
CA GLU A 675 16.54 32.67 -26.51
C GLU A 675 17.85 33.27 -26.01
N GLU A 676 18.24 32.93 -24.77
CA GLU A 676 19.47 33.36 -24.09
C GLU A 676 20.66 32.43 -24.35
N SER A 677 20.50 31.45 -25.25
CA SER A 677 21.59 30.54 -25.64
C SER A 677 22.62 31.27 -26.51
N GLU A 678 23.90 31.08 -26.18
CA GLU A 678 25.02 31.74 -26.88
C GLU A 678 25.80 30.81 -27.80
N SER A 679 25.53 29.49 -27.76
CA SER A 679 26.18 28.49 -28.62
C SER A 679 25.17 27.54 -29.29
N PRO A 680 25.50 27.02 -30.49
CA PRO A 680 24.69 25.98 -31.14
C PRO A 680 24.50 24.72 -30.28
N GLY A 681 25.48 24.37 -29.44
CA GLY A 681 25.42 23.21 -28.53
C GLY A 681 24.40 23.38 -27.40
N GLU A 682 24.26 24.59 -26.85
CA GLU A 682 23.21 24.90 -25.86
C GLU A 682 21.82 24.77 -26.49
N CYS A 683 21.61 25.31 -27.69
CA CYS A 683 20.34 25.15 -28.42
C CYS A 683 20.04 23.69 -28.76
N ALA A 684 21.05 22.87 -29.09
CA ALA A 684 20.88 21.44 -29.37
C ALA A 684 20.29 20.67 -28.17
N ALA A 685 20.68 21.03 -26.95
CA ALA A 685 20.12 20.43 -25.73
C ALA A 685 18.66 20.81 -25.51
N PHE A 686 18.30 22.09 -25.68
CA PHE A 686 16.90 22.53 -25.64
C PHE A 686 16.07 21.87 -26.74
N LEU A 687 16.63 21.72 -27.94
CA LEU A 687 15.95 21.12 -29.09
C LEU A 687 15.67 19.63 -28.85
N ARG A 688 16.63 18.89 -28.27
CA ARG A 688 16.46 17.47 -27.92
C ARG A 688 15.30 17.27 -26.95
N LYS A 689 15.23 18.08 -25.89
CA LYS A 689 14.15 18.04 -24.89
C LYS A 689 12.80 18.44 -25.49
N ALA A 690 12.77 19.47 -26.34
CA ALA A 690 11.55 19.94 -26.98
C ALA A 690 10.98 18.90 -27.97
N LEU A 691 11.85 18.23 -28.72
CA LEU A 691 11.48 17.14 -29.63
C LEU A 691 10.95 15.91 -28.89
N GLU A 692 11.55 15.53 -27.76
CA GLU A 692 11.04 14.43 -26.92
C GLU A 692 9.63 14.72 -26.40
N GLN A 693 9.36 15.94 -25.96
CA GLN A 693 8.02 16.37 -25.55
C GLN A 693 7.02 16.34 -26.70
N TYR A 694 7.42 16.78 -27.90
CA TYR A 694 6.58 16.71 -29.10
C TYR A 694 6.24 15.26 -29.49
N GLU A 695 7.23 14.37 -29.47
CA GLU A 695 7.06 12.94 -29.77
C GLU A 695 6.14 12.23 -28.76
N LEU A 696 6.24 12.59 -27.47
CA LEU A 696 5.34 12.10 -26.41
C LEU A 696 3.89 12.53 -26.66
N LEU A 697 3.66 13.80 -27.00
CA LEU A 697 2.32 14.31 -27.33
C LEU A 697 1.75 13.62 -28.59
N GLN A 698 2.58 13.40 -29.60
CA GLN A 698 2.20 12.65 -30.82
C GLN A 698 1.81 11.19 -30.49
N HIS A 699 2.55 10.53 -29.60
CA HIS A 699 2.26 9.15 -29.19
C HIS A 699 0.97 9.04 -28.35
N HIS A 700 0.71 10.00 -27.45
CA HIS A 700 -0.53 10.05 -26.67
C HIS A 700 -1.77 10.23 -27.57
N GLN A 701 -1.71 11.14 -28.53
CA GLN A 701 -2.82 11.36 -29.47
C GLN A 701 -3.07 10.11 -30.35
N ARG A 702 -2.02 9.45 -30.84
CA ARG A 702 -2.15 8.19 -31.60
C ARG A 702 -2.76 7.06 -30.79
N ASN A 703 -2.43 6.96 -29.50
CA ASN A 703 -3.02 5.95 -28.62
C ASN A 703 -4.50 6.19 -28.34
N LEU A 704 -4.93 7.45 -28.18
CA LEU A 704 -6.35 7.79 -28.03
C LEU A 704 -7.14 7.41 -29.29
N ARG A 705 -6.65 7.77 -30.48
CA ARG A 705 -7.26 7.39 -31.76
C ARG A 705 -7.31 5.87 -31.95
N ARG A 706 -6.25 5.15 -31.57
CA ARG A 706 -6.21 3.68 -31.64
C ARG A 706 -7.20 3.04 -30.66
N ASN A 707 -7.30 3.55 -29.44
CA ASN A 707 -8.25 3.05 -28.45
C ASN A 707 -9.69 3.27 -28.90
N ARG A 708 -10.01 4.41 -29.54
CA ARG A 708 -11.33 4.67 -30.12
C ARG A 708 -11.66 3.71 -31.27
N ARG A 709 -10.73 3.48 -32.22
CA ARG A 709 -10.90 2.46 -33.27
C ARG A 709 -11.16 1.06 -32.69
N ASN A 710 -10.40 0.67 -31.67
CA ASN A 710 -10.60 -0.61 -31.01
C ASN A 710 -11.94 -0.69 -30.25
N HIS A 711 -12.46 0.44 -29.76
CA HIS A 711 -13.77 0.51 -29.11
C HIS A 711 -14.93 0.45 -30.12
N ALA A 712 -14.78 1.07 -31.29
CA ALA A 712 -15.73 1.01 -32.40
C ALA A 712 -15.79 -0.40 -33.00
N SER A 713 -14.64 -1.04 -33.25
CA SER A 713 -14.59 -2.45 -33.69
C SER A 713 -15.23 -3.42 -32.69
N LYS A 714 -15.18 -3.11 -31.39
CA LYS A 714 -15.85 -3.92 -30.35
C LYS A 714 -17.37 -3.74 -30.28
N ARG A 715 -17.91 -2.61 -30.75
CA ARG A 715 -19.36 -2.41 -30.88
C ARG A 715 -19.92 -3.16 -32.08
N LEU A 716 -19.18 -3.16 -33.20
CA LEU A 716 -19.57 -3.87 -34.42
C LEU A 716 -19.57 -5.41 -34.29
N GLU A 717 -18.92 -5.99 -33.28
CA GLU A 717 -18.98 -7.45 -33.00
C GLU A 717 -20.16 -7.87 -32.11
N VAL A 718 -20.99 -6.92 -31.61
CA VAL A 718 -22.07 -7.21 -30.63
C VAL A 718 -23.48 -6.89 -31.15
N GLU A 719 -23.63 -6.23 -32.31
CA GLU A 719 -24.95 -5.88 -32.87
C GLU A 719 -25.13 -6.50 -34.26
N SER A 720 -25.74 -7.69 -34.29
CA SER A 720 -26.50 -8.20 -35.44
C SER A 720 -27.96 -8.22 -35.01
N ASP A 721 -28.64 -7.09 -35.18
CA ASP A 721 -30.03 -6.98 -35.64
C ASP A 721 -30.51 -5.53 -35.44
N SER A 722 -31.02 -4.94 -36.53
CA SER A 722 -31.70 -3.63 -36.70
C SER A 722 -30.89 -2.54 -37.45
N ASP A 723 -31.47 -2.11 -38.57
CA ASP A 723 -30.98 -1.21 -39.62
C ASP A 723 -31.04 0.31 -39.27
N PRO A 724 -30.50 1.21 -40.12
CA PRO A 724 -29.73 2.38 -39.70
C PRO A 724 -30.43 3.72 -39.97
N GLU A 725 -30.23 4.72 -39.11
CA GLU A 725 -30.24 6.15 -39.49
C GLU A 725 -29.45 6.96 -38.44
N GLY A 726 -28.55 7.84 -38.89
CA GLY A 726 -27.95 8.89 -38.05
C GLY A 726 -26.50 9.22 -38.38
N ASP A 727 -26.31 10.36 -39.05
CA ASP A 727 -25.07 11.07 -39.40
C ASP A 727 -23.82 10.79 -38.53
N ASP A 728 -22.73 10.38 -39.19
CA ASP A 728 -21.38 10.30 -38.63
C ASP A 728 -20.67 11.65 -38.77
N ASP A 729 -21.01 12.60 -37.90
CA ASP A 729 -20.14 13.75 -37.60
C ASP A 729 -19.50 13.54 -36.23
N SER A 730 -18.30 12.95 -36.27
CA SER A 730 -17.50 12.64 -35.08
C SER A 730 -16.90 13.90 -34.45
N GLU A 731 -17.66 14.58 -33.59
CA GLU A 731 -17.15 15.63 -32.70
C GLU A 731 -15.93 15.12 -31.91
N ALA A 732 -14.84 15.88 -31.95
CA ALA A 732 -13.62 15.60 -31.19
C ALA A 732 -13.88 15.86 -29.70
N THR A 733 -13.48 14.94 -28.83
CA THR A 733 -13.59 15.14 -27.37
C THR A 733 -12.65 16.25 -26.92
N SER A 734 -13.08 17.09 -25.97
CA SER A 734 -12.30 18.23 -25.40
C SER A 734 -10.84 17.88 -25.03
N ASP A 735 -10.57 16.65 -24.60
CA ASP A 735 -9.21 16.18 -24.28
C ASP A 735 -8.32 15.96 -25.53
N GLU A 736 -8.88 15.52 -26.66
CA GLU A 736 -8.15 15.38 -27.93
C GLU A 736 -7.84 16.75 -28.54
N GLU A 737 -8.78 17.68 -28.45
CA GLU A 737 -8.58 19.07 -28.87
C GLU A 737 -7.50 19.75 -28.00
N SER A 738 -7.54 19.58 -26.67
CA SER A 738 -6.52 20.09 -25.75
C SER A 738 -5.12 19.54 -26.04
N LEU A 739 -5.01 18.24 -26.38
CA LEU A 739 -3.74 17.63 -26.76
C LEU A 739 -3.26 18.07 -28.15
N GLY A 740 -4.18 18.29 -29.08
CA GLY A 740 -3.90 18.87 -30.40
C GLY A 740 -3.32 20.28 -30.29
N VAL A 741 -3.93 21.14 -29.47
CA VAL A 741 -3.44 22.50 -29.20
C VAL A 741 -2.05 22.47 -28.55
N LYS A 742 -1.85 21.67 -27.50
CA LYS A 742 -0.54 21.54 -26.83
C LYS A 742 0.54 21.01 -27.77
N ARG A 743 0.19 20.09 -28.69
CA ARG A 743 1.11 19.57 -29.71
C ARG A 743 1.53 20.67 -30.68
N LEU A 744 0.59 21.50 -31.12
CA LEU A 744 0.85 22.62 -32.03
C LEU A 744 1.71 23.71 -31.37
N GLU A 745 1.46 24.03 -30.10
CA GLU A 745 2.31 24.93 -29.32
C GLU A 745 3.72 24.38 -29.17
N GLN A 746 3.86 23.09 -28.84
CA GLN A 746 5.16 22.45 -28.75
C GLN A 746 5.89 22.40 -30.09
N ALA A 747 5.18 22.21 -31.21
CA ALA A 747 5.74 22.28 -32.56
C ALA A 747 6.37 23.65 -32.82
N LYS A 748 5.65 24.73 -32.47
CA LYS A 748 6.16 26.11 -32.57
C LYS A 748 7.40 26.31 -31.72
N THR A 749 7.42 25.80 -30.48
CA THR A 749 8.62 25.85 -29.62
C THR A 749 9.81 25.14 -30.25
N VAL A 750 9.62 23.95 -30.82
CA VAL A 750 10.68 23.21 -31.54
C VAL A 750 11.22 24.02 -32.72
N ARG A 751 10.33 24.62 -33.53
CA ARG A 751 10.73 25.45 -34.69
C ARG A 751 11.48 26.71 -34.27
N ASN A 752 11.09 27.36 -33.18
CA ASN A 752 11.77 28.53 -32.66
C ASN A 752 13.18 28.20 -32.17
N ILE A 753 13.36 27.07 -31.47
CA ILE A 753 14.68 26.60 -31.04
C ILE A 753 15.55 26.21 -32.26
N GLU A 754 14.96 25.54 -33.26
CA GLU A 754 15.65 25.19 -34.52
C GLU A 754 16.16 26.46 -35.23
N ALA A 755 15.31 27.48 -35.38
CA ALA A 755 15.66 28.74 -36.02
C ALA A 755 16.82 29.43 -35.31
N ARG A 756 16.77 29.50 -33.96
CA ARG A 756 17.84 30.09 -33.15
C ARG A 756 19.15 29.33 -33.29
N MET A 757 19.10 27.99 -33.30
CA MET A 757 20.28 27.15 -33.51
C MET A 757 20.94 27.42 -34.87
N ARG A 758 20.14 27.49 -35.95
CA ARG A 758 20.63 27.79 -37.31
C ARG A 758 21.21 29.20 -37.43
N GLU A 759 20.62 30.17 -36.75
CA GLU A 759 21.13 31.54 -36.66
C GLU A 759 22.54 31.55 -36.03
N LEU A 760 22.71 30.90 -34.87
CA LEU A 760 23.99 30.83 -34.17
C LEU A 760 25.06 30.07 -34.98
N ILE A 761 24.70 29.00 -35.69
CA ILE A 761 25.60 28.30 -36.60
C ILE A 761 26.07 29.25 -37.72
N THR A 762 25.15 30.03 -38.30
CA THR A 762 25.47 30.99 -39.37
C THR A 762 26.37 32.11 -38.85
N GLN A 763 26.11 32.62 -37.63
CA GLN A 763 26.96 33.62 -36.99
C GLN A 763 28.37 33.10 -36.70
N HIS A 764 28.49 31.84 -36.26
CA HIS A 764 29.77 31.19 -36.03
C HIS A 764 30.55 30.97 -37.33
N GLN A 765 29.89 30.51 -38.40
CA GLN A 765 30.50 30.35 -39.73
C GLN A 765 31.00 31.68 -40.32
N ARG A 766 30.33 32.81 -40.01
CA ARG A 766 30.77 34.15 -40.42
C ARG A 766 31.99 34.64 -39.64
N LYS A 767 32.09 34.31 -38.34
CA LYS A 767 33.21 34.71 -37.47
C LYS A 767 34.46 33.85 -37.66
N GLU A 768 34.30 32.54 -37.88
CA GLU A 768 35.42 31.59 -37.98
C GLU A 768 35.47 30.92 -39.36
N LYS A 769 36.21 31.54 -40.30
CA LYS A 769 36.43 31.00 -41.66
C LYS A 769 37.25 29.69 -41.71
N ARG A 770 37.76 29.20 -40.57
CA ARG A 770 38.71 28.08 -40.51
C ARG A 770 38.05 26.69 -40.42
N TRP A 771 36.77 26.59 -40.05
CA TRP A 771 36.08 25.30 -39.84
C TRP A 771 34.61 25.33 -40.33
N PRO A 772 34.35 25.25 -41.65
CA PRO A 772 33.00 25.40 -42.20
C PRO A 772 31.97 24.36 -41.71
N GLY A 773 32.43 23.17 -41.29
CA GLY A 773 31.58 22.02 -40.96
C GLY A 773 31.56 21.61 -39.48
N ALA A 774 32.01 22.45 -38.55
CA ALA A 774 32.11 22.11 -37.12
C ALA A 774 30.78 21.66 -36.48
N TYR A 775 29.64 22.10 -37.03
CA TYR A 775 28.30 21.82 -36.51
C TYR A 775 27.39 21.04 -37.47
N ASP A 776 27.93 20.51 -38.58
CA ASP A 776 27.17 19.71 -39.56
C ASP A 776 26.64 18.40 -38.95
N ASN A 777 27.31 17.89 -37.92
CA ASN A 777 26.86 16.72 -37.18
C ASN A 777 25.58 17.01 -36.36
N LEU A 778 25.44 18.20 -35.78
CA LEU A 778 24.22 18.60 -35.06
C LEU A 778 23.04 18.77 -36.02
N LEU A 779 23.26 19.37 -37.19
CA LEU A 779 22.23 19.50 -38.22
C LEU A 779 21.79 18.12 -38.74
N ARG A 780 22.72 17.17 -38.90
CA ARG A 780 22.42 15.78 -39.27
C ARG A 780 21.67 15.02 -38.17
N GLU A 781 22.04 15.21 -36.90
CA GLU A 781 21.43 14.54 -35.76
C GLU A 781 19.91 14.77 -35.70
N PHE A 782 19.48 16.03 -35.86
CA PHE A 782 18.07 16.39 -35.71
C PHE A 782 17.26 16.35 -37.01
N HIS A 783 17.91 16.20 -38.17
CA HIS A 783 17.26 16.31 -39.49
C HIS A 783 16.01 15.44 -39.63
N HIS A 784 16.14 14.13 -39.36
CA HIS A 784 15.04 13.18 -39.49
C HIS A 784 13.92 13.41 -38.46
N ARG A 785 14.25 13.93 -37.26
CA ARG A 785 13.26 14.21 -36.22
C ARG A 785 12.48 15.49 -36.51
N LEU A 786 13.15 16.54 -37.00
CA LEU A 786 12.55 17.81 -37.39
C LEU A 786 11.65 17.71 -38.63
N GLN A 787 11.93 16.78 -39.56
CA GLN A 787 11.02 16.48 -40.68
C GLN A 787 9.66 15.94 -40.23
N ARG A 788 9.60 15.33 -39.04
CA ARG A 788 8.38 14.73 -38.48
C ARG A 788 7.57 15.68 -37.61
N VAL A 789 8.01 16.93 -37.48
CA VAL A 789 7.33 17.99 -36.74
C VAL A 789 6.42 18.75 -37.72
N GLU A 790 5.14 18.41 -37.68
CA GLU A 790 4.03 19.09 -38.37
C GLU A 790 3.70 20.43 -37.71
#